data_AF-A0A139AMP9-F1
#
_entry.id   AF-A0A139AMP9-F1
#
_cell.length_a   1.000
_cell.length_b   1.000
_cell.length_c   1.000
_cell.angle_alpha   90.00
_cell.angle_beta   90.00
_cell.angle_gamma   90.00
#
_symmetry.space_group_name_H-M   'P 1'
#
loop_
_entity.id
_entity.type
_entity.pdbx_description
1 polymer ?
#
loop_
_entity_poly.entity_id
_entity_poly.type
_entity_poly.pdbx_seq_one_letter_code
_entity_poly.pdbx_strand_id
1 'polypeptide(L)'
;MALVEVLPLSSIVTSLRLPTTSSANGSFVDRSKIRIVGGTSALIGGLKPGDKVNVVDLEGRQPCEVVVFESVAGKLAVNLDAAAAAPAPTSDDYLVDTVTDLVGSVHPNESADSGDTQQTPDLGDLTDIAKATQESLTAPPAPAAAPKKPADAPPATNGAAAPPPKPAVPKKPAAPKEPPVNVTVTVEDTKPVVSVGPSTALGALKLAASTTSTTASDAAPPSADTPNPSADAKAILSALSTLHFDTNTDTAPSAYHFFSAKTSAPHSGVSLTITSSIALLISAPSSPMTPDAIDPLTDRLGPVPPTDLIVIVERSGGVGGSGLGTVGRKKTIREPPLPLAKPKLDIRVKKATAVAYEVEEGDYIQVIDISGQQCSDFLAYAPSSKSAMPKLLGLDPTVTRTINGTTYPGPGLFNKFFNEEMVPLVEVVRDTVGRHDTFGLACTAKYYEDMGYPGHPNCTDNFGAALAPYGIAPAASYQAINLFYNTAVSSDHTAIGLEEPWSRPGDYVLFRALTKLVCSSSACPDDIDPANGWDPSEIQVRIYSKTETFTPAIATRITPAAQPTLTKFSGFHPRTSKLTRSFTPYRGYWLPTCFTKWGPLEEYKACRERVTVCDLSALRKFEVLGPDAGELLERAVTREVRKMPIAGVTYTGITYPTGCLMDDATIARLSSTNYRLVCGDPYVGQWLRALAARLGLHRVWIKSSTDHLHNIAVQGPKSRATLEKCIWTPPVRPNISELGWFKLTIGRIGGPTGVPVLVTRTGYTGELGFEVWSHPKDACAVWDAVWEAGQEFDIAPMGLDALDMVRVEAGLIFAGYEFDDTTDPFEAGIGFACPATKTTPFVGAAALANRRAHPQRTLVSLKLKSNDCVSHGQPVFVGRYKVGVVTSGVETPLFGHIGLARVLVQYAKPGTQLEVGQLDGYAKRVRAEVGVTHPLYDPEKKKPRGVAM
;
A
#
# COMPACT_ATOMS: atom_id res chain seq x y z
N MET A 1 -21.63 -19.83 -10.67
CA MET A 1 -20.63 -19.73 -9.59
C MET A 1 -19.25 -19.58 -10.22
N ALA A 2 -18.39 -18.79 -9.60
CA ALA A 2 -16.98 -18.63 -9.96
C ALA A 2 -16.18 -18.56 -8.66
N LEU A 3 -15.20 -19.46 -8.48
CA LEU A 3 -14.16 -19.27 -7.48
C LEU A 3 -13.07 -18.37 -8.09
N VAL A 4 -12.50 -17.52 -7.25
CA VAL A 4 -11.26 -16.77 -7.50
C VAL A 4 -10.43 -16.92 -6.24
N GLU A 5 -9.53 -17.89 -6.25
CA GLU A 5 -8.74 -18.28 -5.07
C GLU A 5 -7.28 -17.90 -5.32
N VAL A 6 -6.68 -17.16 -4.38
CA VAL A 6 -5.26 -16.73 -4.41
C VAL A 6 -4.57 -17.38 -3.22
N LEU A 7 -3.67 -18.33 -3.46
CA LEU A 7 -3.14 -19.22 -2.43
C LEU A 7 -1.62 -19.16 -2.30
N PRO A 8 -1.07 -19.27 -1.07
CA PRO A 8 0.30 -19.72 -0.87
C PRO A 8 0.48 -21.16 -1.35
N LEU A 9 1.61 -21.47 -1.99
CA LEU A 9 1.95 -22.82 -2.49
C LEU A 9 1.83 -23.93 -1.42
N SER A 10 2.01 -23.60 -0.14
CA SER A 10 1.91 -24.53 0.99
C SER A 10 0.48 -24.82 1.48
N SER A 11 -0.54 -24.12 0.97
CA SER A 11 -1.91 -24.14 1.52
C SER A 11 -2.94 -24.90 0.68
N ILE A 12 -2.54 -25.45 -0.48
CA ILE A 12 -3.45 -25.95 -1.53
C ILE A 12 -4.28 -27.18 -1.10
N VAL A 13 -3.82 -27.94 -0.11
CA VAL A 13 -4.30 -29.30 0.21
C VAL A 13 -5.72 -29.38 0.80
N THR A 14 -6.42 -28.27 1.06
CA THR A 14 -7.59 -28.27 1.98
C THR A 14 -8.91 -27.71 1.45
N SER A 15 -8.95 -26.89 0.38
CA SER A 15 -10.13 -26.02 0.11
C SER A 15 -11.11 -26.47 -0.99
N LEU A 16 -10.71 -27.32 -1.94
CA LEU A 16 -11.50 -27.57 -3.16
C LEU A 16 -12.63 -28.62 -2.99
N ARG A 17 -13.87 -28.15 -2.79
CA ARG A 17 -15.12 -28.89 -3.10
C ARG A 17 -16.19 -27.96 -3.69
N LEU A 18 -16.65 -28.28 -4.90
CA LEU A 18 -17.72 -27.52 -5.60
C LEU A 18 -19.13 -27.98 -5.18
N PRO A 19 -20.07 -27.07 -4.92
CA PRO A 19 -21.49 -27.40 -4.72
C PRO A 19 -22.25 -27.53 -6.05
N THR A 20 -23.33 -28.31 -6.07
CA THR A 20 -24.05 -28.69 -7.29
C THR A 20 -25.36 -27.92 -7.53
N THR A 21 -25.49 -27.42 -8.76
CA THR A 21 -26.73 -27.18 -9.54
C THR A 21 -27.80 -26.15 -9.12
N SER A 22 -28.22 -25.40 -10.13
CA SER A 22 -29.55 -24.79 -10.39
C SER A 22 -30.17 -23.80 -9.40
N SER A 23 -30.11 -22.52 -9.77
CA SER A 23 -31.31 -21.75 -10.12
C SER A 23 -30.98 -20.81 -11.29
N ALA A 24 -32.00 -20.33 -12.03
CA ALA A 24 -31.80 -19.45 -13.18
C ALA A 24 -32.48 -18.10 -12.95
N ASN A 25 -31.69 -17.03 -13.00
CA ASN A 25 -32.03 -15.73 -13.59
C ASN A 25 -30.75 -14.87 -13.65
N GLY A 26 -30.72 -13.90 -14.57
CA GLY A 26 -29.49 -13.17 -14.91
C GLY A 26 -29.40 -11.77 -14.31
N SER A 27 -28.23 -11.43 -13.78
CA SER A 27 -27.74 -10.06 -13.56
C SER A 27 -26.21 -10.06 -13.58
N PHE A 28 -25.60 -9.02 -14.17
CA PHE A 28 -24.15 -8.88 -14.25
C PHE A 28 -23.60 -8.11 -13.05
N VAL A 29 -22.51 -8.58 -12.45
CA VAL A 29 -21.68 -7.80 -11.51
C VAL A 29 -20.20 -8.03 -11.85
N ASP A 30 -19.46 -6.93 -11.86
CA ASP A 30 -18.05 -6.84 -12.27
C ASP A 30 -17.07 -7.37 -11.20
N ARG A 31 -16.05 -8.12 -11.63
CA ARG A 31 -14.81 -8.43 -10.89
C ARG A 31 -13.59 -8.44 -11.82
N SER A 32 -13.47 -7.41 -12.64
CA SER A 32 -12.46 -7.23 -13.68
C SER A 32 -11.05 -6.85 -13.20
N LYS A 33 -10.65 -7.10 -11.94
CA LYS A 33 -9.24 -6.90 -11.54
C LYS A 33 -8.80 -7.75 -10.35
N ILE A 34 -7.84 -8.63 -10.60
CA ILE A 34 -7.15 -9.53 -9.67
C ILE A 34 -5.67 -9.17 -9.66
N ARG A 35 -5.01 -9.24 -8.50
CA ARG A 35 -3.55 -9.08 -8.34
C ARG A 35 -2.98 -10.42 -7.89
N ILE A 36 -2.18 -11.03 -8.74
CA ILE A 36 -1.42 -12.25 -8.43
C ILE A 36 -0.05 -11.78 -7.93
N VAL A 37 0.31 -12.11 -6.70
CA VAL A 37 1.58 -11.68 -6.11
C VAL A 37 2.72 -12.48 -6.73
N GLY A 38 3.88 -11.85 -6.94
CA GLY A 38 5.09 -12.55 -7.41
C GLY A 38 5.41 -13.80 -6.56
N GLY A 39 5.54 -14.97 -7.19
CA GLY A 39 5.70 -16.26 -6.53
C GLY A 39 4.39 -16.94 -6.07
N THR A 40 3.24 -16.51 -6.59
CA THR A 40 1.91 -17.10 -6.28
C THR A 40 1.09 -17.36 -7.53
N SER A 41 -0.07 -18.02 -7.35
CA SER A 41 -1.02 -18.31 -8.43
C SER A 41 -2.45 -17.98 -8.02
N ALA A 42 -3.30 -17.72 -9.01
CA ALA A 42 -4.74 -17.54 -8.85
C ALA A 42 -5.53 -18.47 -9.79
N LEU A 43 -6.53 -19.16 -9.26
CA LEU A 43 -7.48 -19.96 -10.05
C LEU A 43 -8.73 -19.13 -10.35
N ILE A 44 -9.03 -18.90 -11.64
CA ILE A 44 -10.17 -18.13 -12.14
C ILE A 44 -11.20 -19.11 -12.72
N GLY A 45 -12.23 -19.43 -11.94
CA GLY A 45 -13.27 -20.39 -12.31
C GLY A 45 -14.46 -19.78 -13.06
N GLY A 46 -15.20 -20.63 -13.79
CA GLY A 46 -16.50 -20.29 -14.37
C GLY A 46 -16.43 -19.20 -15.44
N LEU A 47 -15.39 -19.23 -16.27
CA LEU A 47 -15.29 -18.42 -17.49
C LEU A 47 -16.23 -19.01 -18.56
N LYS A 48 -16.78 -18.14 -19.41
CA LYS A 48 -17.79 -18.45 -20.43
C LYS A 48 -17.34 -17.99 -21.82
N PRO A 49 -17.94 -18.54 -22.90
CA PRO A 49 -17.79 -18.00 -24.24
C PRO A 49 -18.01 -16.48 -24.30
N GLY A 50 -17.07 -15.76 -24.91
CA GLY A 50 -17.07 -14.31 -25.05
C GLY A 50 -16.52 -13.52 -23.86
N ASP A 51 -16.21 -14.14 -22.73
CA ASP A 51 -15.41 -13.49 -21.69
C ASP A 51 -13.99 -13.17 -22.23
N LYS A 52 -13.32 -12.15 -21.70
CA LYS A 52 -11.88 -11.92 -21.92
C LYS A 52 -11.12 -11.92 -20.60
N VAL A 53 -9.88 -12.40 -20.65
CA VAL A 53 -8.94 -12.37 -19.53
C VAL A 53 -7.64 -11.74 -19.99
N ASN A 54 -7.42 -10.47 -19.64
CA ASN A 54 -6.19 -9.75 -19.97
C ASN A 54 -5.21 -9.88 -18.81
N VAL A 55 -4.02 -10.45 -19.03
CA VAL A 55 -2.94 -10.50 -18.03
C VAL A 55 -1.92 -9.41 -18.35
N VAL A 56 -1.48 -8.67 -17.35
CA VAL A 56 -0.51 -7.56 -17.49
C VAL A 56 0.59 -7.66 -16.45
N ASP A 57 1.85 -7.71 -16.90
CA ASP A 57 3.04 -7.52 -16.07
C ASP A 57 3.35 -6.02 -15.94
N LEU A 58 2.99 -5.43 -14.79
CA LEU A 58 3.21 -4.00 -14.55
C LEU A 58 4.67 -3.60 -14.35
N GLU A 59 5.55 -4.53 -13.94
CA GLU A 59 6.91 -4.18 -13.48
C GLU A 59 8.00 -4.68 -14.43
N GLY A 60 7.62 -5.50 -15.43
CA GLY A 60 8.47 -6.05 -16.47
C GLY A 60 9.25 -7.27 -16.00
N ARG A 61 9.49 -8.23 -16.90
CA ARG A 61 10.23 -9.48 -16.62
C ARG A 61 9.61 -10.36 -15.53
N GLN A 62 8.29 -10.34 -15.34
CA GLN A 62 7.58 -11.41 -14.63
C GLN A 62 7.02 -12.41 -15.65
N PRO A 63 7.51 -13.67 -15.68
CA PRO A 63 6.84 -14.73 -16.43
C PRO A 63 5.43 -14.98 -15.89
N CYS A 64 4.55 -15.39 -16.78
CA CYS A 64 3.17 -15.79 -16.50
C CYS A 64 2.98 -17.21 -17.04
N GLU A 65 2.42 -18.11 -16.25
CA GLU A 65 2.08 -19.47 -16.68
C GLU A 65 0.59 -19.70 -16.53
N VAL A 66 -0.11 -19.99 -17.63
CA VAL A 66 -1.55 -20.22 -17.67
C VAL A 66 -1.84 -21.68 -18.00
N VAL A 67 -2.50 -22.38 -17.08
CA VAL A 67 -3.00 -23.75 -17.28
C VAL A 67 -4.52 -23.70 -17.45
N VAL A 68 -5.01 -24.36 -18.50
CA VAL A 68 -6.43 -24.38 -18.88
C VAL A 68 -7.10 -25.65 -18.37
N PHE A 69 -8.26 -25.52 -17.73
CA PHE A 69 -9.09 -26.62 -17.27
C PHE A 69 -10.48 -26.55 -17.87
N GLU A 70 -10.96 -27.65 -18.45
CA GLU A 70 -12.28 -27.73 -19.06
C GLU A 70 -13.34 -28.18 -18.04
N SER A 71 -14.49 -27.51 -18.02
CA SER A 71 -15.54 -27.70 -17.02
C SER A 71 -16.54 -28.81 -17.43
N VAL A 72 -16.07 -30.05 -17.54
CA VAL A 72 -16.91 -31.19 -17.95
C VAL A 72 -17.63 -31.81 -16.74
N ALA A 73 -18.96 -31.72 -16.73
CA ALA A 73 -19.85 -32.39 -15.77
C ALA A 73 -19.51 -32.21 -14.27
N GLY A 74 -18.87 -31.09 -13.90
CA GLY A 74 -18.49 -30.78 -12.50
C GLY A 74 -17.12 -31.31 -12.06
N LYS A 75 -16.36 -31.95 -12.96
CA LYS A 75 -14.92 -32.20 -12.78
C LYS A 75 -14.12 -31.16 -13.60
N LEU A 76 -12.96 -30.74 -13.08
CA LEU A 76 -11.94 -30.09 -13.90
C LEU A 76 -11.13 -31.21 -14.57
N ALA A 77 -11.09 -31.22 -15.90
CA ALA A 77 -10.13 -32.00 -16.68
C ALA A 77 -9.08 -31.04 -17.25
N VAL A 78 -7.81 -31.44 -17.26
CA VAL A 78 -6.79 -30.69 -18.01
C VAL A 78 -6.94 -31.06 -19.49
N ASN A 79 -7.06 -30.06 -20.36
CA ASN A 79 -7.08 -30.32 -21.79
C ASN A 79 -5.63 -30.42 -22.32
N LEU A 80 -5.34 -31.49 -23.07
CA LEU A 80 -4.00 -31.82 -23.57
C LEU A 80 -3.78 -31.38 -25.03
N ASP A 81 -4.84 -31.05 -25.77
CA ASP A 81 -4.77 -30.72 -27.20
C ASP A 81 -4.54 -29.20 -27.42
N ALA A 82 -3.32 -28.84 -27.79
CA ALA A 82 -2.94 -27.47 -28.14
C ALA A 82 -2.24 -27.40 -29.52
N ALA A 83 -3.02 -27.22 -30.58
CA ALA A 83 -2.51 -26.82 -31.90
C ALA A 83 -2.58 -25.29 -32.04
N ALA A 84 -1.50 -24.66 -32.54
CA ALA A 84 -1.44 -23.20 -32.67
C ALA A 84 -2.33 -22.68 -33.82
N ALA A 85 -3.10 -21.63 -33.56
CA ALA A 85 -3.91 -20.93 -34.56
C ALA A 85 -3.16 -19.71 -35.13
N ALA A 86 -3.44 -19.39 -36.40
CA ALA A 86 -2.80 -18.27 -37.12
C ALA A 86 -3.52 -16.92 -36.88
N PRO A 87 -2.81 -15.77 -36.99
CA PRO A 87 -3.37 -14.45 -36.65
C PRO A 87 -4.10 -13.75 -37.80
N ALA A 88 -5.25 -13.12 -37.49
CA ALA A 88 -5.93 -12.11 -38.31
C ALA A 88 -7.09 -11.45 -37.52
N PRO A 89 -7.55 -10.24 -37.89
CA PRO A 89 -6.83 -9.06 -38.38
C PRO A 89 -6.96 -7.86 -37.40
N THR A 90 -6.28 -6.75 -37.67
CA THR A 90 -6.29 -5.52 -36.84
C THR A 90 -7.52 -4.63 -37.09
N SER A 91 -8.01 -3.95 -36.05
CA SER A 91 -8.86 -2.76 -36.14
C SER A 91 -8.64 -1.84 -34.92
N ASP A 92 -8.39 -0.57 -35.17
CA ASP A 92 -8.11 0.46 -34.15
C ASP A 92 -9.35 0.82 -33.32
N ASP A 93 -9.19 1.10 -32.02
CA ASP A 93 -9.68 2.34 -31.37
C ASP A 93 -9.27 2.44 -29.88
N TYR A 94 -9.64 3.54 -29.21
CA TYR A 94 -9.51 3.86 -27.77
C TYR A 94 -8.17 4.41 -27.25
N LEU A 95 -7.93 5.68 -27.57
CA LEU A 95 -7.24 6.60 -26.67
C LEU A 95 -8.10 6.89 -25.42
N VAL A 96 -7.46 7.09 -24.26
CA VAL A 96 -8.04 7.76 -23.08
C VAL A 96 -7.00 8.72 -22.52
N ASP A 97 -7.42 9.93 -22.18
CA ASP A 97 -6.52 11.09 -22.13
C ASP A 97 -5.89 11.40 -20.76
N THR A 98 -4.83 12.20 -20.88
CA THR A 98 -3.97 12.88 -19.91
C THR A 98 -4.47 13.15 -18.48
N VAL A 99 -3.52 13.06 -17.55
CA VAL A 99 -3.36 14.05 -16.46
C VAL A 99 -1.92 14.58 -16.52
N THR A 100 -1.74 15.80 -17.01
CA THR A 100 -0.43 16.47 -16.98
C THR A 100 -0.62 17.94 -16.66
N ASP A 101 -0.06 18.40 -15.55
CA ASP A 101 0.51 19.74 -15.46
C ASP A 101 1.60 19.81 -14.37
N LEU A 102 2.36 20.92 -14.30
CA LEU A 102 3.58 21.12 -13.50
C LEU A 102 4.87 20.49 -14.09
N VAL A 103 5.49 21.20 -15.04
CA VAL A 103 6.58 22.18 -14.78
C VAL A 103 6.96 22.78 -16.14
N GLY A 104 6.93 24.11 -16.26
CA GLY A 104 6.97 24.81 -17.55
C GLY A 104 8.35 24.90 -18.22
N SER A 105 8.32 25.26 -19.51
CA SER A 105 9.46 25.65 -20.33
C SER A 105 9.75 27.15 -20.23
N VAL A 106 10.99 27.55 -20.49
CA VAL A 106 11.44 28.96 -20.46
C VAL A 106 11.86 29.39 -21.87
N HIS A 107 11.24 30.44 -22.40
CA HIS A 107 11.82 31.37 -23.39
C HIS A 107 11.07 32.74 -23.33
N PRO A 108 11.64 33.85 -23.86
CA PRO A 108 11.39 35.18 -23.30
C PRO A 108 10.59 36.18 -24.16
N ASN A 109 10.31 37.34 -23.51
CA ASN A 109 9.98 38.69 -24.04
C ASN A 109 8.51 39.12 -24.31
N GLU A 110 8.17 40.22 -23.61
CA GLU A 110 7.52 41.47 -24.08
C GLU A 110 6.01 41.58 -24.38
N SER A 111 5.33 42.27 -23.43
CA SER A 111 4.47 43.47 -23.64
C SER A 111 2.92 43.36 -23.66
N ALA A 112 2.28 44.50 -23.30
CA ALA A 112 0.91 44.96 -23.56
C ALA A 112 -0.32 44.37 -22.79
N ASP A 113 -0.54 44.88 -21.57
CA ASP A 113 -1.67 45.77 -21.13
C ASP A 113 -3.18 45.42 -21.38
N SER A 114 -4.05 46.00 -20.52
CA SER A 114 -5.51 45.78 -20.32
C SER A 114 -5.91 44.38 -19.80
N GLY A 115 -6.97 44.13 -19.02
CA GLY A 115 -8.09 44.93 -18.44
C GLY A 115 -9.32 44.00 -18.34
N ASP A 116 -10.26 44.05 -17.37
CA ASP A 116 -10.52 44.91 -16.20
C ASP A 116 -11.41 44.16 -15.16
N THR A 117 -11.61 44.70 -13.94
CA THR A 117 -12.63 44.42 -12.87
C THR A 117 -13.24 43.00 -12.70
N GLN A 118 -13.08 42.33 -11.54
CA GLN A 118 -13.87 42.43 -10.27
C GLN A 118 -15.32 41.85 -10.35
N GLN A 119 -15.98 41.37 -9.28
CA GLN A 119 -15.92 41.70 -7.84
C GLN A 119 -16.07 40.48 -6.89
N THR A 120 -15.62 40.66 -5.64
CA THR A 120 -16.09 39.93 -4.45
C THR A 120 -16.50 40.92 -3.35
N PRO A 121 -17.60 40.72 -2.60
CA PRO A 121 -17.92 41.44 -1.36
C PRO A 121 -17.11 40.90 -0.17
N ASP A 122 -17.02 41.52 1.01
CA ASP A 122 -17.19 42.91 1.50
C ASP A 122 -16.62 42.94 2.95
N LEU A 123 -16.78 44.02 3.72
CA LEU A 123 -16.13 44.39 5.01
C LEU A 123 -14.73 45.01 4.77
N GLY A 124 -14.43 46.25 5.18
CA GLY A 124 -15.08 47.11 6.18
C GLY A 124 -14.41 46.94 7.55
N ASP A 125 -13.95 47.98 8.25
CA ASP A 125 -14.10 49.43 8.05
C ASP A 125 -12.95 50.20 8.75
N LEU A 126 -12.98 51.53 8.69
CA LEU A 126 -12.38 52.54 9.58
C LEU A 126 -11.18 53.37 9.07
N THR A 127 -11.56 54.57 8.59
CA THR A 127 -10.98 55.90 8.90
C THR A 127 -9.67 56.36 8.22
N ASP A 128 -9.89 57.15 7.16
CA ASP A 128 -9.44 58.55 7.00
C ASP A 128 -7.95 58.94 7.11
N ILE A 129 -7.45 59.57 6.03
CA ILE A 129 -7.21 61.03 6.02
C ILE A 129 -7.29 61.58 4.58
N ALA A 130 -7.80 62.80 4.45
CA ALA A 130 -8.05 63.50 3.18
C ALA A 130 -6.79 64.25 2.65
N LYS A 131 -6.75 64.98 1.50
CA LYS A 131 -7.81 65.57 0.64
C LYS A 131 -7.23 66.10 -0.71
N ALA A 132 -8.07 66.16 -1.75
CA ALA A 132 -7.97 67.04 -2.96
C ALA A 132 -6.82 66.75 -3.98
N THR A 133 -6.87 67.13 -5.27
CA THR A 133 -7.75 68.12 -5.98
C THR A 133 -7.93 67.79 -7.49
N GLN A 134 -9.15 67.99 -8.04
CA GLN A 134 -9.62 68.50 -9.38
C GLN A 134 -8.73 68.42 -10.68
N GLU A 135 -9.20 68.43 -11.96
CA GLU A 135 -10.49 68.31 -12.75
C GLU A 135 -10.14 68.40 -14.29
N SER A 136 -11.00 68.37 -15.35
CA SER A 136 -12.31 67.77 -15.72
C SER A 136 -12.62 68.03 -17.25
N LEU A 137 -13.87 67.82 -17.75
CA LEU A 137 -14.43 68.14 -19.10
C LEU A 137 -13.98 67.24 -20.31
N THR A 138 -14.76 66.94 -21.39
CA THR A 138 -16.12 67.32 -21.90
C THR A 138 -16.71 66.27 -22.92
N ALA A 139 -17.97 66.42 -23.41
CA ALA A 139 -18.72 65.58 -24.41
C ALA A 139 -19.63 66.46 -25.33
N PRO A 140 -20.63 66.04 -26.19
CA PRO A 140 -21.14 64.74 -26.78
C PRO A 140 -21.21 64.83 -28.37
N PRO A 141 -22.20 64.37 -29.24
CA PRO A 141 -23.39 63.48 -29.19
C PRO A 141 -23.57 62.43 -30.38
N ALA A 142 -24.60 62.54 -31.27
CA ALA A 142 -25.15 61.55 -32.27
C ALA A 142 -26.00 62.28 -33.39
N PRO A 143 -26.95 61.74 -34.24
CA PRO A 143 -27.51 60.36 -34.49
C PRO A 143 -27.99 59.96 -35.96
N ALA A 144 -28.65 58.79 -36.12
CA ALA A 144 -29.85 58.44 -36.98
C ALA A 144 -29.82 57.77 -38.41
N ALA A 145 -30.84 56.91 -38.65
CA ALA A 145 -31.51 56.43 -39.92
C ALA A 145 -31.11 55.09 -40.66
N ALA A 146 -32.02 54.55 -41.50
CA ALA A 146 -32.07 53.19 -42.15
C ALA A 146 -33.04 53.21 -43.40
N PRO A 147 -33.66 52.15 -44.03
CA PRO A 147 -33.72 50.66 -43.83
C PRO A 147 -33.89 49.75 -45.13
N LYS A 148 -34.37 48.48 -44.97
CA LYS A 148 -35.15 47.55 -45.90
C LYS A 148 -34.48 46.30 -46.60
N LYS A 149 -35.37 45.41 -47.12
CA LYS A 149 -35.33 43.92 -47.44
C LYS A 149 -35.47 43.66 -49.00
N PRO A 150 -35.70 42.44 -49.62
CA PRO A 150 -36.08 41.06 -49.14
C PRO A 150 -35.48 39.79 -49.88
N ALA A 151 -35.97 38.57 -49.51
CA ALA A 151 -36.18 37.32 -50.33
C ALA A 151 -34.96 36.43 -50.76
N ASP A 152 -35.04 35.11 -51.02
CA ASP A 152 -36.15 34.10 -51.09
C ASP A 152 -35.70 32.61 -50.81
N ALA A 153 -36.60 31.61 -50.85
CA ALA A 153 -36.35 30.12 -50.70
C ALA A 153 -37.06 29.28 -51.82
N PRO A 154 -37.00 27.91 -51.96
CA PRO A 154 -37.79 26.93 -51.15
C PRO A 154 -37.20 25.43 -51.07
N PRO A 155 -37.90 24.24 -51.13
CA PRO A 155 -37.87 23.24 -50.01
C PRO A 155 -37.79 21.67 -50.35
N ALA A 156 -38.16 20.84 -49.35
CA ALA A 156 -38.17 19.35 -49.12
C ALA A 156 -38.85 18.38 -50.18
N THR A 157 -38.93 17.02 -50.08
CA THR A 157 -39.64 16.15 -49.07
C THR A 157 -39.43 14.58 -49.15
N ASN A 158 -39.65 13.88 -48.00
CA ASN A 158 -40.18 12.53 -47.61
C ASN A 158 -40.39 11.26 -48.51
N GLY A 159 -40.29 10.06 -47.88
CA GLY A 159 -41.05 8.79 -48.14
C GLY A 159 -40.22 7.46 -48.19
N ALA A 160 -40.69 6.21 -48.00
CA ALA A 160 -41.87 5.54 -47.37
C ALA A 160 -41.58 3.98 -47.20
N ALA A 161 -42.52 3.09 -46.81
CA ALA A 161 -42.21 1.75 -46.21
C ALA A 161 -42.92 0.45 -46.75
N ALA A 162 -42.30 -0.73 -46.49
CA ALA A 162 -42.89 -2.07 -46.16
C ALA A 162 -43.55 -2.98 -47.28
N PRO A 163 -43.94 -4.28 -47.04
CA PRO A 163 -43.14 -5.44 -46.54
C PRO A 163 -43.42 -6.84 -47.27
N PRO A 164 -43.57 -8.08 -46.67
CA PRO A 164 -42.91 -9.30 -47.25
C PRO A 164 -43.71 -10.67 -47.33
N PRO A 165 -43.13 -11.73 -47.97
CA PRO A 165 -43.62 -13.13 -47.84
C PRO A 165 -42.53 -14.22 -47.51
N LYS A 166 -42.88 -15.51 -47.64
CA LYS A 166 -42.08 -16.79 -47.48
C LYS A 166 -42.68 -17.87 -48.45
N PRO A 167 -42.41 -19.22 -48.44
CA PRO A 167 -41.41 -20.08 -47.73
C PRO A 167 -40.74 -21.21 -48.58
N ALA A 168 -39.73 -21.94 -48.04
CA ALA A 168 -39.37 -23.34 -48.40
C ALA A 168 -38.40 -24.02 -47.38
N VAL A 169 -38.52 -25.34 -47.14
CA VAL A 169 -37.85 -26.17 -46.09
C VAL A 169 -37.99 -27.69 -46.48
N PRO A 170 -37.15 -28.70 -46.08
CA PRO A 170 -35.74 -28.79 -45.62
C PRO A 170 -34.86 -29.84 -46.40
N LYS A 171 -33.56 -30.01 -46.05
CA LYS A 171 -32.86 -31.34 -45.95
C LYS A 171 -31.48 -31.26 -45.26
N LYS A 172 -30.95 -32.40 -44.78
CA LYS A 172 -29.62 -32.61 -44.15
C LYS A 172 -28.95 -33.83 -44.82
N PRO A 173 -27.62 -33.90 -44.98
CA PRO A 173 -26.83 -34.74 -44.05
C PRO A 173 -25.37 -34.31 -43.78
N ALA A 174 -24.86 -34.75 -42.62
CA ALA A 174 -23.45 -35.02 -42.28
C ALA A 174 -22.42 -33.86 -42.32
N ALA A 175 -21.23 -34.11 -41.74
CA ALA A 175 -20.25 -33.09 -41.38
C ALA A 175 -18.79 -33.61 -41.40
N PRO A 176 -17.79 -32.74 -41.59
CA PRO A 176 -16.44 -32.94 -41.04
C PRO A 176 -16.41 -32.58 -39.54
N LYS A 177 -15.41 -33.09 -38.81
CA LYS A 177 -15.07 -32.61 -37.46
C LYS A 177 -13.91 -31.63 -37.55
N GLU A 178 -13.98 -30.53 -36.79
CA GLU A 178 -12.84 -29.68 -36.45
C GLU A 178 -12.67 -29.68 -34.91
N PRO A 179 -11.44 -29.47 -34.38
CA PRO A 179 -11.13 -29.65 -32.96
C PRO A 179 -11.55 -28.45 -32.09
N PRO A 180 -11.72 -28.65 -30.76
CA PRO A 180 -12.15 -27.59 -29.84
C PRO A 180 -11.00 -26.64 -29.47
N VAL A 181 -10.90 -25.50 -30.16
CA VAL A 181 -10.06 -24.37 -29.70
C VAL A 181 -10.77 -23.69 -28.53
N ASN A 182 -10.29 -23.95 -27.30
CA ASN A 182 -10.93 -23.53 -26.04
C ASN A 182 -10.53 -22.12 -25.53
N VAL A 183 -9.44 -21.55 -26.05
CA VAL A 183 -8.98 -20.18 -25.80
C VAL A 183 -8.36 -19.62 -27.08
N THR A 184 -8.70 -18.39 -27.46
CA THR A 184 -7.98 -17.64 -28.49
C THR A 184 -7.05 -16.64 -27.81
N VAL A 185 -5.74 -16.71 -28.10
CA VAL A 185 -4.73 -15.80 -27.56
C VAL A 185 -4.51 -14.66 -28.55
N THR A 186 -4.60 -13.42 -28.08
CA THR A 186 -4.21 -12.22 -28.82
C THR A 186 -3.06 -11.53 -28.09
N VAL A 187 -1.94 -11.35 -28.77
CA VAL A 187 -0.75 -10.64 -28.27
C VAL A 187 -0.65 -9.30 -29.00
N GLU A 188 -0.72 -8.20 -28.26
CA GLU A 188 -0.63 -6.84 -28.81
C GLU A 188 0.74 -6.22 -28.46
N ASP A 189 1.61 -6.10 -29.46
CA ASP A 189 2.87 -5.34 -29.34
C ASP A 189 2.56 -3.83 -29.35
N THR A 190 2.42 -3.23 -28.17
CA THR A 190 2.27 -1.77 -28.01
C THR A 190 3.58 -1.05 -28.42
N LYS A 191 3.73 -0.71 -29.70
CA LYS A 191 4.88 0.04 -30.20
C LYS A 191 4.87 1.50 -29.70
N PRO A 192 6.02 2.07 -29.31
CA PRO A 192 6.10 3.49 -28.98
C PRO A 192 5.94 4.35 -30.24
N VAL A 193 4.98 5.29 -30.21
CA VAL A 193 4.75 6.22 -31.31
C VAL A 193 5.75 7.38 -31.24
N VAL A 194 6.63 7.48 -32.23
CA VAL A 194 7.52 8.64 -32.43
C VAL A 194 7.34 9.15 -33.86
N SER A 195 6.59 10.24 -34.02
CA SER A 195 6.43 10.94 -35.30
C SER A 195 7.50 12.03 -35.46
N VAL A 196 8.54 11.77 -36.25
CA VAL A 196 9.53 12.79 -36.62
C VAL A 196 9.05 13.56 -37.85
N GLY A 197 8.88 14.88 -37.72
CA GLY A 197 8.56 15.76 -38.85
C GLY A 197 9.74 15.92 -39.82
N PRO A 198 9.50 16.10 -41.13
CA PRO A 198 10.56 16.05 -42.14
C PRO A 198 11.33 17.37 -42.28
N SER A 199 12.66 17.27 -42.42
CA SER A 199 13.51 18.35 -42.95
C SER A 199 14.16 17.94 -44.28
N THR A 200 13.89 18.68 -45.35
CA THR A 200 14.38 18.40 -46.70
C THR A 200 15.77 18.97 -46.97
N ALA A 201 16.69 18.17 -47.54
CA ALA A 201 17.75 18.65 -48.45
C ALA A 201 18.36 17.49 -49.28
N LEU A 202 18.82 17.81 -50.50
CA LEU A 202 19.32 16.87 -51.51
C LEU A 202 20.75 16.37 -51.26
N GLY A 203 21.03 15.15 -51.71
CA GLY A 203 22.39 14.62 -51.94
C GLY A 203 22.33 13.32 -52.75
N ALA A 204 22.61 13.37 -54.06
CA ALA A 204 22.26 12.28 -54.99
C ALA A 204 23.45 11.40 -55.38
N LEU A 205 23.25 10.07 -55.38
CA LEU A 205 24.03 9.14 -56.19
C LEU A 205 23.20 7.87 -56.49
N LYS A 206 23.02 7.57 -57.77
CA LYS A 206 22.48 6.29 -58.27
C LYS A 206 23.62 5.42 -58.77
N LEU A 207 23.58 4.12 -58.47
CA LEU A 207 23.92 3.09 -59.45
C LEU A 207 23.04 1.86 -59.23
N ALA A 208 22.95 0.99 -60.24
CA ALA A 208 21.94 -0.06 -60.32
C ALA A 208 22.38 -1.40 -59.70
N ALA A 209 21.41 -2.29 -59.52
CA ALA A 209 21.56 -3.57 -58.83
C ALA A 209 22.46 -4.59 -59.55
N SER A 210 23.09 -5.45 -58.76
CA SER A 210 23.20 -6.87 -59.07
C SER A 210 22.79 -7.67 -57.83
N THR A 211 22.23 -8.87 -58.04
CA THR A 211 21.66 -9.71 -56.98
C THR A 211 22.58 -10.87 -56.62
N THR A 212 22.98 -10.97 -55.37
CA THR A 212 23.34 -12.24 -54.72
C THR A 212 23.04 -12.20 -53.23
N SER A 213 22.64 -13.33 -52.68
CA SER A 213 22.14 -13.47 -51.30
C SER A 213 23.27 -13.51 -50.27
N THR A 214 23.13 -12.72 -49.21
CA THR A 214 23.75 -12.99 -47.90
C THR A 214 22.68 -12.96 -46.81
N THR A 215 22.81 -13.86 -45.85
CA THR A 215 21.76 -14.15 -44.85
C THR A 215 21.78 -13.12 -43.71
N ALA A 216 20.72 -12.34 -43.58
CA ALA A 216 20.33 -11.82 -42.28
C ALA A 216 19.84 -13.00 -41.40
N SER A 217 20.16 -12.98 -40.11
CA SER A 217 19.61 -13.96 -39.17
C SER A 217 18.25 -13.47 -38.68
N ASP A 218 17.19 -14.21 -38.98
CA ASP A 218 15.85 -13.88 -38.52
C ASP A 218 15.79 -13.91 -36.99
N ALA A 219 15.53 -12.74 -36.39
CA ALA A 219 15.05 -12.67 -35.02
C ALA A 219 13.59 -13.12 -35.01
N ALA A 220 13.39 -14.43 -34.87
CA ALA A 220 12.05 -15.02 -34.80
C ALA A 220 11.20 -14.36 -33.70
N PRO A 221 9.87 -14.23 -33.90
CA PRO A 221 8.98 -13.91 -32.78
C PRO A 221 9.15 -14.96 -31.68
N PRO A 222 8.90 -14.63 -30.40
CA PRO A 222 9.10 -15.56 -29.29
C PRO A 222 8.29 -16.84 -29.52
N SER A 223 9.00 -17.93 -29.80
CA SER A 223 8.40 -19.25 -29.94
C SER A 223 7.81 -19.69 -28.60
N ALA A 224 6.66 -20.36 -28.66
CA ALA A 224 6.24 -21.18 -27.54
C ALA A 224 7.25 -22.34 -27.38
N ASP A 225 8.17 -22.21 -26.42
CA ASP A 225 9.07 -23.29 -26.04
C ASP A 225 8.26 -24.51 -25.60
N THR A 226 8.82 -25.71 -25.79
CA THR A 226 8.07 -26.97 -25.63
C THR A 226 7.54 -27.17 -24.20
N PRO A 227 6.29 -27.68 -24.05
CA PRO A 227 5.58 -27.67 -22.78
C PRO A 227 6.28 -28.56 -21.75
N ASN A 228 6.86 -27.94 -20.73
CA ASN A 228 7.45 -28.63 -19.60
C ASN A 228 7.28 -27.76 -18.34
N PRO A 229 6.21 -27.99 -17.54
CA PRO A 229 5.79 -27.03 -16.52
C PRO A 229 6.88 -26.75 -15.47
N SER A 230 6.88 -25.53 -14.92
CA SER A 230 7.80 -25.10 -13.87
C SER A 230 7.72 -26.00 -12.62
N ALA A 231 8.70 -25.87 -11.72
CA ALA A 231 8.64 -26.56 -10.42
C ALA A 231 7.39 -26.15 -9.62
N ASP A 232 7.02 -24.87 -9.68
CA ASP A 232 5.82 -24.32 -9.03
C ASP A 232 4.54 -24.93 -9.64
N ALA A 233 4.42 -24.93 -10.97
CA ALA A 233 3.28 -25.53 -11.66
C ALA A 233 3.16 -27.04 -11.36
N LYS A 234 4.27 -27.79 -11.41
CA LYS A 234 4.31 -29.22 -11.06
C LYS A 234 3.89 -29.48 -9.61
N ALA A 235 4.28 -28.62 -8.66
CA ALA A 235 3.84 -28.71 -7.28
C ALA A 235 2.33 -28.47 -7.13
N ILE A 236 1.77 -27.45 -7.81
CA ILE A 236 0.33 -27.16 -7.79
C ILE A 236 -0.47 -28.33 -8.39
N LEU A 237 -0.03 -28.88 -9.52
CA LEU A 237 -0.67 -30.02 -10.19
C LEU A 237 -0.64 -31.28 -9.31
N SER A 238 0.47 -31.53 -8.59
CA SER A 238 0.58 -32.62 -7.61
C SER A 238 -0.28 -32.41 -6.35
N ALA A 239 -0.67 -31.17 -6.04
CA ALA A 239 -1.61 -30.86 -4.96
C ALA A 239 -3.08 -30.93 -5.42
N LEU A 240 -3.36 -30.73 -6.72
CA LEU A 240 -4.69 -30.92 -7.31
C LEU A 240 -5.06 -32.40 -7.44
N SER A 241 -4.11 -33.28 -7.77
CA SER A 241 -4.35 -34.74 -7.85
C SER A 241 -4.79 -35.33 -6.50
N THR A 242 -4.30 -34.77 -5.39
CA THR A 242 -4.67 -35.18 -4.02
C THR A 242 -6.08 -34.75 -3.61
N LEU A 243 -6.77 -33.93 -4.42
CA LEU A 243 -8.11 -33.40 -4.17
C LEU A 243 -9.21 -34.08 -5.03
N HIS A 244 -8.91 -35.28 -5.56
CA HIS A 244 -9.78 -36.06 -6.46
C HIS A 244 -10.07 -35.40 -7.82
N PHE A 245 -9.21 -34.49 -8.28
CA PHE A 245 -9.18 -34.13 -9.70
C PHE A 245 -8.51 -35.24 -10.52
N ASP A 246 -9.05 -35.50 -11.70
CA ASP A 246 -8.66 -36.64 -12.54
C ASP A 246 -7.41 -36.27 -13.36
N THR A 247 -6.25 -36.25 -12.70
CA THR A 247 -4.94 -35.94 -13.31
C THR A 247 -4.26 -37.18 -13.90
N ASN A 248 -4.99 -38.28 -14.09
CA ASN A 248 -4.41 -39.60 -14.30
C ASN A 248 -4.15 -39.89 -15.78
N THR A 249 -3.24 -39.11 -16.38
CA THR A 249 -2.73 -39.27 -17.75
C THR A 249 -1.21 -39.24 -17.74
N ASP A 250 -0.56 -40.19 -18.42
CA ASP A 250 0.92 -40.31 -18.47
C ASP A 250 1.65 -39.21 -19.27
N THR A 251 0.97 -38.08 -19.53
CA THR A 251 1.49 -36.90 -20.24
C THR A 251 1.43 -35.68 -19.33
N ALA A 252 2.56 -34.98 -19.19
CA ALA A 252 2.62 -33.75 -18.42
C ALA A 252 1.70 -32.68 -19.03
N PRO A 253 0.93 -31.93 -18.22
CA PRO A 253 -0.05 -30.99 -18.72
C PRO A 253 0.57 -29.74 -19.34
N SER A 254 -0.02 -29.29 -20.44
CA SER A 254 0.38 -28.11 -21.20
C SER A 254 0.12 -26.82 -20.43
N ALA A 255 1.15 -25.97 -20.30
CA ALA A 255 1.04 -24.61 -19.78
C ALA A 255 1.37 -23.61 -20.89
N TYR A 256 0.58 -22.54 -20.99
CA TYR A 256 0.89 -21.40 -21.86
C TYR A 256 1.81 -20.45 -21.09
N HIS A 257 3.03 -20.26 -21.58
CA HIS A 257 4.00 -19.34 -21.00
C HIS A 257 3.91 -17.98 -21.70
N PHE A 258 3.60 -16.93 -20.95
CA PHE A 258 3.57 -15.54 -21.41
C PHE A 258 4.61 -14.72 -20.65
N PHE A 259 5.17 -13.71 -21.31
CA PHE A 259 6.24 -12.85 -20.80
C PHE A 259 7.57 -13.56 -20.47
N SER A 260 8.67 -12.83 -20.61
CA SER A 260 10.03 -13.35 -20.47
C SER A 260 10.77 -12.64 -19.35
N ALA A 261 11.30 -13.42 -18.40
CA ALA A 261 12.19 -12.95 -17.33
C ALA A 261 13.46 -12.22 -17.83
N LYS A 262 13.79 -12.32 -19.13
CA LYS A 262 14.95 -11.67 -19.74
C LYS A 262 14.56 -10.42 -20.54
N THR A 263 13.42 -10.43 -21.22
CA THR A 263 13.12 -9.47 -22.31
C THR A 263 11.82 -8.68 -22.17
N SER A 264 10.85 -9.07 -21.35
CA SER A 264 9.59 -8.32 -21.26
C SER A 264 9.75 -6.93 -20.64
N ALA A 265 9.12 -5.93 -21.27
CA ALA A 265 9.06 -4.56 -20.79
C ALA A 265 8.01 -4.41 -19.67
N PRO A 266 8.12 -3.39 -18.80
CA PRO A 266 7.01 -2.99 -17.94
C PRO A 266 5.73 -2.71 -18.75
N HIS A 267 4.58 -3.05 -18.19
CA HIS A 267 3.26 -2.98 -18.82
C HIS A 267 3.04 -3.95 -20.02
N SER A 268 3.85 -5.01 -20.16
CA SER A 268 3.58 -6.08 -21.14
C SER A 268 2.21 -6.73 -20.86
N GLY A 269 1.39 -6.90 -21.91
CA GLY A 269 0.04 -7.47 -21.81
C GLY A 269 -0.20 -8.67 -22.73
N VAL A 270 -1.18 -9.50 -22.39
CA VAL A 270 -1.76 -10.54 -23.27
C VAL A 270 -3.26 -10.63 -23.03
N SER A 271 -4.06 -10.73 -24.09
CA SER A 271 -5.52 -10.91 -23.99
C SER A 271 -5.91 -12.34 -24.36
N LEU A 272 -6.66 -13.00 -23.49
CA LEU A 272 -7.19 -14.34 -23.68
C LEU A 272 -8.71 -14.24 -23.92
N THR A 273 -9.16 -14.45 -25.15
CA THR A 273 -10.59 -14.54 -25.46
C THR A 273 -11.08 -15.96 -25.21
N ILE A 274 -12.10 -16.09 -24.36
CA ILE A 274 -12.63 -17.38 -23.93
C ILE A 274 -13.69 -17.86 -24.93
N THR A 275 -13.54 -19.07 -25.46
CA THR A 275 -14.44 -19.63 -26.49
C THR A 275 -15.35 -20.75 -25.96
N SER A 276 -14.99 -21.40 -24.87
CA SER A 276 -15.79 -22.45 -24.20
C SER A 276 -15.93 -22.21 -22.69
N SER A 277 -16.52 -23.15 -21.93
CA SER A 277 -16.72 -22.99 -20.48
C SER A 277 -15.57 -23.61 -19.68
N ILE A 278 -14.69 -22.77 -19.13
CA ILE A 278 -13.39 -23.19 -18.58
C ILE A 278 -13.06 -22.55 -17.23
N ALA A 279 -11.96 -23.01 -16.64
CA ALA A 279 -11.23 -22.31 -15.59
C ALA A 279 -9.76 -22.12 -16.02
N LEU A 280 -9.13 -21.03 -15.56
CA LEU A 280 -7.71 -20.74 -15.79
C LEU A 280 -6.97 -20.68 -14.46
N LEU A 281 -5.92 -21.49 -14.29
CA LEU A 281 -4.91 -21.24 -13.26
C LEU A 281 -3.86 -20.32 -13.88
N ILE A 282 -3.68 -19.13 -13.33
CA ILE A 282 -2.68 -18.16 -13.76
C ILE A 282 -1.63 -18.04 -12.65
N SER A 283 -0.37 -18.23 -12.99
CA SER A 283 0.76 -18.25 -12.05
C SER A 283 1.75 -17.16 -12.39
N ALA A 284 2.29 -16.51 -11.35
CA ALA A 284 3.46 -15.65 -11.43
C ALA A 284 4.67 -16.41 -10.84
N PRO A 285 5.24 -17.43 -11.53
CA PRO A 285 6.30 -18.28 -10.98
C PRO A 285 7.53 -17.49 -10.56
N SER A 286 8.32 -18.06 -9.63
CA SER A 286 9.50 -17.37 -9.10
C SER A 286 10.64 -18.30 -8.70
N SER A 287 11.88 -17.88 -9.00
CA SER A 287 13.04 -18.40 -8.28
C SER A 287 13.21 -17.62 -6.98
N PRO A 288 13.45 -18.26 -5.81
CA PRO A 288 13.74 -17.55 -4.57
C PRO A 288 14.95 -16.63 -4.74
N MET A 289 14.79 -15.34 -4.43
CA MET A 289 15.94 -14.43 -4.36
C MET A 289 16.84 -14.86 -3.22
N THR A 290 18.12 -15.11 -3.51
CA THR A 290 19.15 -15.34 -2.49
C THR A 290 20.16 -14.18 -2.50
N PRO A 291 20.59 -13.65 -1.34
CA PRO A 291 21.46 -12.47 -1.29
C PRO A 291 22.81 -12.62 -2.00
N ASP A 292 23.28 -13.86 -2.18
CA ASP A 292 24.53 -14.24 -2.84
C ASP A 292 24.46 -14.35 -4.35
N ALA A 293 23.27 -14.53 -4.92
CA ALA A 293 23.10 -14.66 -6.36
C ALA A 293 23.18 -13.32 -7.11
N ILE A 294 23.22 -12.19 -6.39
CA ILE A 294 23.69 -10.90 -6.90
C ILE A 294 25.18 -10.78 -6.59
N ASP A 295 26.02 -10.83 -7.62
CA ASP A 295 27.49 -10.74 -7.47
C ASP A 295 28.03 -9.37 -7.93
N PRO A 296 28.48 -8.51 -6.99
CA PRO A 296 29.05 -7.21 -7.32
C PRO A 296 30.36 -7.28 -8.11
N LEU A 297 31.09 -8.40 -8.07
CA LEU A 297 32.41 -8.54 -8.69
C LEU A 297 32.37 -9.03 -10.14
N THR A 298 31.27 -9.66 -10.58
CA THR A 298 31.15 -10.18 -11.96
C THR A 298 30.11 -9.43 -12.82
N ASP A 299 29.43 -8.42 -12.26
CA ASP A 299 28.40 -7.59 -12.92
C ASP A 299 27.26 -8.41 -13.60
N ARG A 300 27.05 -9.63 -13.13
CA ARG A 300 26.01 -10.54 -13.63
C ARG A 300 24.65 -10.16 -13.03
N LEU A 301 23.59 -10.26 -13.84
CA LEU A 301 22.23 -10.19 -13.31
C LEU A 301 21.98 -11.41 -12.41
N GLY A 302 21.74 -11.14 -11.13
CA GLY A 302 21.17 -12.13 -10.22
C GLY A 302 19.69 -12.40 -10.50
N PRO A 303 19.07 -13.33 -9.76
CA PRO A 303 17.63 -13.55 -9.82
C PRO A 303 16.90 -12.26 -9.43
N VAL A 304 16.22 -11.70 -10.43
CA VAL A 304 15.32 -10.55 -10.32
C VAL A 304 14.17 -10.93 -9.38
N PRO A 305 13.70 -10.07 -8.46
CA PRO A 305 12.53 -10.40 -7.66
C PRO A 305 11.33 -10.66 -8.58
N PRO A 306 10.47 -11.64 -8.25
CA PRO A 306 9.20 -11.77 -8.92
C PRO A 306 8.34 -10.55 -8.60
N THR A 307 7.44 -10.23 -9.51
CA THR A 307 6.56 -9.06 -9.40
C THR A 307 5.13 -9.43 -9.76
N ASP A 308 4.21 -8.52 -9.48
CA ASP A 308 2.80 -8.88 -9.50
C ASP A 308 2.21 -8.84 -10.92
N LEU A 309 1.47 -9.89 -11.27
CA LEU A 309 0.61 -9.87 -12.46
C LEU A 309 -0.75 -9.30 -12.10
N ILE A 310 -1.23 -8.39 -12.93
CA ILE A 310 -2.62 -7.91 -12.89
C ILE A 310 -3.43 -8.67 -13.91
N VAL A 311 -4.47 -9.38 -13.46
CA VAL A 311 -5.42 -10.05 -14.36
C VAL A 311 -6.73 -9.29 -14.35
N ILE A 312 -7.16 -8.87 -15.54
CA ILE A 312 -8.44 -8.20 -15.80
C ILE A 312 -9.39 -9.20 -16.44
N VAL A 313 -10.60 -9.34 -15.90
CA VAL A 313 -11.61 -10.31 -16.37
C VAL A 313 -12.86 -9.56 -16.84
N GLU A 314 -12.96 -9.32 -18.14
CA GLU A 314 -14.15 -8.79 -18.79
C GLU A 314 -15.15 -9.92 -19.03
N ARG A 315 -16.44 -9.67 -18.79
CA ARG A 315 -17.50 -10.69 -18.94
C ARG A 315 -18.46 -10.34 -20.07
N SER A 316 -18.86 -11.34 -20.87
CA SER A 316 -19.69 -11.15 -22.06
C SER A 316 -21.09 -10.63 -21.74
N GLY A 317 -21.26 -9.31 -21.71
CA GLY A 317 -22.52 -8.60 -21.48
C GLY A 317 -22.51 -7.53 -20.38
N GLY A 318 -21.37 -7.24 -19.74
CA GLY A 318 -21.22 -6.06 -18.90
C GLY A 318 -21.03 -4.78 -19.73
N VAL A 319 -21.89 -3.78 -19.57
CA VAL A 319 -21.72 -2.47 -20.24
C VAL A 319 -20.60 -1.68 -19.57
N GLY A 320 -19.65 -1.18 -20.35
CA GLY A 320 -18.50 -0.41 -19.86
C GLY A 320 -18.88 0.92 -19.21
N GLY A 321 -18.08 1.39 -18.26
CA GLY A 321 -18.42 2.55 -17.43
C GLY A 321 -17.23 3.21 -16.72
N SER A 322 -16.05 3.22 -17.35
CA SER A 322 -14.89 3.98 -16.88
C SER A 322 -15.20 5.47 -16.84
N GLY A 323 -15.12 6.08 -15.66
CA GLY A 323 -15.32 7.52 -15.49
C GLY A 323 -15.14 7.93 -14.03
N LEU A 324 -14.13 8.77 -13.77
CA LEU A 324 -14.08 9.63 -12.59
C LEU A 324 -15.05 10.79 -12.84
N GLY A 325 -15.86 11.14 -11.85
CA GLY A 325 -16.82 12.25 -11.96
C GLY A 325 -17.89 12.18 -10.87
N THR A 326 -17.95 13.23 -10.04
CA THR A 326 -18.88 13.35 -8.90
C THR A 326 -20.26 13.82 -9.34
N VAL A 327 -21.16 12.89 -9.63
CA VAL A 327 -22.62 13.07 -9.54
C VAL A 327 -23.22 11.77 -8.97
N GLY A 328 -24.21 11.87 -8.09
CA GLY A 328 -24.74 10.75 -7.29
C GLY A 328 -25.11 9.51 -8.10
N ARG A 329 -24.34 8.43 -7.95
CA ARG A 329 -24.66 7.09 -8.44
C ARG A 329 -25.23 6.26 -7.29
N LYS A 330 -26.46 5.75 -7.44
CA LYS A 330 -27.00 4.71 -6.55
C LYS A 330 -26.04 3.52 -6.48
N LYS A 331 -25.84 2.97 -5.28
CA LYS A 331 -24.96 1.82 -5.06
C LYS A 331 -25.54 0.61 -5.78
N THR A 332 -24.74 0.02 -6.68
CA THR A 332 -25.14 -1.20 -7.37
C THR A 332 -25.18 -2.38 -6.40
N ILE A 333 -26.21 -3.23 -6.52
CA ILE A 333 -26.28 -4.48 -5.74
C ILE A 333 -25.09 -5.35 -6.15
N ARG A 334 -24.27 -5.73 -5.17
CA ARG A 334 -23.05 -6.52 -5.38
C ARG A 334 -23.16 -7.89 -4.70
N GLU A 335 -22.32 -8.81 -5.16
CA GLU A 335 -22.08 -10.09 -4.51
C GLU A 335 -20.92 -9.96 -3.51
N PRO A 336 -21.03 -10.48 -2.27
CA PRO A 336 -20.01 -10.37 -1.24
C PRO A 336 -18.69 -11.02 -1.70
N PRO A 337 -17.53 -10.56 -1.18
CA PRO A 337 -16.25 -11.21 -1.44
C PRO A 337 -16.33 -12.71 -1.09
N LEU A 338 -15.44 -13.51 -1.66
CA LEU A 338 -15.39 -14.94 -1.34
C LEU A 338 -15.13 -15.13 0.18
N PRO A 339 -15.72 -16.14 0.82
CA PRO A 339 -15.48 -16.43 2.23
C PRO A 339 -13.98 -16.62 2.55
N LEU A 340 -13.54 -16.19 3.73
CA LEU A 340 -12.14 -16.33 4.18
C LEU A 340 -11.77 -17.79 4.51
N ALA A 341 -12.78 -18.59 4.83
CA ALA A 341 -12.76 -20.04 5.05
C ALA A 341 -14.18 -20.56 4.80
N LYS A 342 -14.49 -21.83 5.08
CA LYS A 342 -15.88 -22.32 5.00
C LYS A 342 -16.75 -21.71 6.11
N PRO A 343 -17.81 -20.95 5.81
CA PRO A 343 -18.68 -20.39 6.86
C PRO A 343 -19.57 -21.46 7.50
N LYS A 344 -19.82 -21.31 8.81
CA LYS A 344 -20.91 -21.96 9.56
C LYS A 344 -22.26 -21.32 9.23
N LEU A 345 -22.28 -19.99 9.12
CA LEU A 345 -23.42 -19.16 8.72
C LEU A 345 -22.92 -18.09 7.73
N ASP A 346 -23.69 -17.82 6.69
CA ASP A 346 -23.42 -16.77 5.69
C ASP A 346 -24.73 -16.02 5.40
N ILE A 347 -24.86 -14.80 5.93
CA ILE A 347 -26.12 -14.07 6.09
C ILE A 347 -26.04 -12.73 5.36
N ARG A 348 -26.95 -12.48 4.41
CA ARG A 348 -27.18 -11.15 3.83
C ARG A 348 -28.14 -10.39 4.74
N VAL A 349 -27.70 -9.27 5.32
CA VAL A 349 -28.60 -8.35 6.03
C VAL A 349 -29.07 -7.30 5.04
N LYS A 350 -30.39 -7.18 4.87
CA LYS A 350 -31.01 -6.30 3.87
C LYS A 350 -30.92 -4.85 4.31
N LYS A 351 -30.87 -3.91 3.34
CA LYS A 351 -30.97 -2.45 3.57
C LYS A 351 -32.06 -2.15 4.61
N ALA A 352 -31.74 -1.31 5.59
CA ALA A 352 -32.66 -0.84 6.62
C ALA A 352 -33.25 -1.94 7.54
N THR A 353 -32.52 -3.06 7.75
CA THR A 353 -32.91 -4.14 8.67
C THR A 353 -31.76 -4.56 9.58
N ALA A 354 -32.08 -5.32 10.64
CA ALA A 354 -31.08 -6.03 11.45
C ALA A 354 -31.39 -7.54 11.51
N VAL A 355 -30.36 -8.36 11.76
CA VAL A 355 -30.48 -9.81 12.00
C VAL A 355 -29.68 -10.18 13.24
N ALA A 356 -30.23 -11.06 14.09
CA ALA A 356 -29.57 -11.58 15.29
C ALA A 356 -29.29 -13.08 15.19
N TYR A 357 -28.15 -13.51 15.74
CA TYR A 357 -27.54 -14.82 15.52
C TYR A 357 -26.68 -15.25 16.72
N GLU A 358 -26.66 -16.54 17.05
CA GLU A 358 -25.75 -17.08 18.07
C GLU A 358 -24.34 -17.30 17.54
N VAL A 359 -23.34 -17.14 18.42
CA VAL A 359 -21.92 -17.40 18.16
C VAL A 359 -21.33 -18.18 19.33
N GLU A 360 -20.62 -19.28 19.06
CA GLU A 360 -19.99 -20.11 20.09
C GLU A 360 -18.63 -19.55 20.50
N GLU A 361 -18.20 -19.83 21.74
CA GLU A 361 -16.91 -19.36 22.25
C GLU A 361 -15.76 -19.79 21.34
N GLY A 362 -14.98 -18.81 20.88
CA GLY A 362 -13.81 -18.97 20.01
C GLY A 362 -14.08 -18.86 18.52
N ASP A 363 -15.35 -18.89 18.07
CA ASP A 363 -15.71 -18.70 16.65
C ASP A 363 -15.42 -17.27 16.19
N TYR A 364 -15.29 -17.07 14.88
CA TYR A 364 -15.03 -15.76 14.28
C TYR A 364 -16.29 -15.16 13.65
N ILE A 365 -16.45 -13.84 13.77
CA ILE A 365 -17.56 -13.06 13.22
C ILE A 365 -16.98 -12.08 12.20
N GLN A 366 -17.35 -12.19 10.94
CA GLN A 366 -16.98 -11.23 9.89
C GLN A 366 -18.19 -10.39 9.52
N VAL A 367 -18.09 -9.07 9.67
CA VAL A 367 -19.08 -8.10 9.17
C VAL A 367 -18.46 -7.39 7.96
N ILE A 368 -19.13 -7.44 6.81
CA ILE A 368 -18.61 -7.03 5.50
C ILE A 368 -19.53 -5.97 4.88
N ASP A 369 -18.97 -4.81 4.55
CA ASP A 369 -19.59 -3.86 3.64
C ASP A 369 -19.49 -4.41 2.21
N ILE A 370 -20.62 -4.78 1.60
CA ILE A 370 -20.64 -5.37 0.25
C ILE A 370 -20.54 -4.28 -0.83
N SER A 371 -21.06 -3.08 -0.56
CA SER A 371 -21.37 -2.06 -1.56
C SER A 371 -20.43 -0.86 -1.56
N GLY A 372 -19.65 -0.69 -0.48
CA GLY A 372 -18.93 0.53 -0.17
C GLY A 372 -19.84 1.52 0.57
N GLN A 373 -19.24 2.22 1.53
CA GLN A 373 -19.89 3.25 2.33
C GLN A 373 -21.19 2.80 3.02
N GLN A 374 -21.28 1.53 3.43
CA GLN A 374 -22.39 1.03 4.23
C GLN A 374 -21.94 0.80 5.67
N CYS A 375 -22.54 1.51 6.61
CA CYS A 375 -22.30 1.28 8.02
C CYS A 375 -23.12 0.10 8.58
N SER A 376 -22.58 -0.50 9.64
CA SER A 376 -23.22 -1.58 10.37
C SER A 376 -23.01 -1.43 11.85
N ASP A 377 -24.08 -1.23 12.61
CA ASP A 377 -23.97 -1.29 14.05
C ASP A 377 -23.91 -2.76 14.48
N PHE A 378 -22.98 -3.08 15.35
CA PHE A 378 -22.76 -4.43 15.86
C PHE A 378 -23.03 -4.48 17.36
N LEU A 379 -23.91 -5.43 17.74
CA LEU A 379 -24.25 -5.77 19.10
C LEU A 379 -23.75 -7.17 19.43
N ALA A 380 -23.27 -7.36 20.66
CA ALA A 380 -22.98 -8.68 21.22
C ALA A 380 -23.42 -8.72 22.68
N TYR A 381 -24.07 -9.81 23.07
CA TYR A 381 -24.60 -10.04 24.40
C TYR A 381 -24.10 -11.35 24.98
N ALA A 382 -23.65 -11.32 26.24
CA ALA A 382 -23.27 -12.51 27.01
C ALA A 382 -24.07 -12.59 28.31
N PRO A 383 -24.24 -13.79 28.91
CA PRO A 383 -24.80 -13.91 30.25
C PRO A 383 -24.01 -13.11 31.29
N SER A 384 -24.71 -12.41 32.18
CA SER A 384 -24.12 -11.78 33.38
C SER A 384 -23.40 -12.82 34.23
N SER A 385 -22.18 -12.50 34.67
CA SER A 385 -21.38 -13.36 35.55
C SER A 385 -21.77 -13.23 37.03
N LYS A 386 -22.61 -12.23 37.38
CA LYS A 386 -22.91 -11.83 38.77
C LYS A 386 -24.40 -11.93 39.13
N SER A 387 -25.28 -12.09 38.14
CA SER A 387 -26.73 -12.16 38.35
C SER A 387 -27.22 -13.60 38.56
N ALA A 388 -28.00 -13.83 39.62
CA ALA A 388 -28.71 -15.10 39.84
C ALA A 388 -29.89 -15.32 38.88
N MET A 389 -30.36 -14.24 38.23
CA MET A 389 -31.33 -14.29 37.12
C MET A 389 -30.59 -14.23 35.77
N PRO A 390 -31.07 -14.88 34.70
CA PRO A 390 -30.43 -14.83 33.39
C PRO A 390 -30.60 -13.46 32.70
N LYS A 391 -29.85 -12.44 33.14
CA LYS A 391 -29.67 -11.15 32.44
C LYS A 391 -28.58 -11.32 31.39
N LEU A 392 -28.88 -11.01 30.13
CA LEU A 392 -27.87 -10.80 29.09
C LEU A 392 -27.34 -9.36 29.17
N LEU A 393 -26.03 -9.20 29.04
CA LEU A 393 -25.30 -7.91 29.09
C LEU A 393 -24.67 -7.61 27.74
N GLY A 394 -24.96 -6.44 27.20
CA GLY A 394 -24.43 -5.96 25.93
C GLY A 394 -23.00 -5.42 26.03
N LEU A 395 -22.43 -5.09 24.88
CA LEU A 395 -21.21 -4.29 24.77
C LEU A 395 -21.40 -2.90 25.39
N ASP A 396 -20.41 -2.43 26.14
CA ASP A 396 -20.33 -1.06 26.66
C ASP A 396 -19.10 -0.36 26.07
N PRO A 397 -19.29 0.58 25.12
CA PRO A 397 -18.21 1.36 24.53
C PRO A 397 -17.46 2.25 25.53
N THR A 398 -18.12 2.72 26.60
CA THR A 398 -17.49 3.57 27.62
C THR A 398 -16.51 2.76 28.45
N VAL A 399 -16.94 1.61 28.99
CA VAL A 399 -16.06 0.64 29.67
C VAL A 399 -14.93 0.19 28.73
N THR A 400 -15.24 -0.05 27.45
CA THR A 400 -14.24 -0.43 26.45
C THR A 400 -13.15 0.64 26.26
N ARG A 401 -13.52 1.91 26.12
CA ARG A 401 -12.55 3.03 26.04
C ARG A 401 -11.76 3.17 27.34
N THR A 402 -12.42 3.06 28.50
CA THR A 402 -11.78 3.16 29.81
C THR A 402 -10.74 2.07 30.06
N ILE A 403 -10.97 0.83 29.59
CA ILE A 403 -10.02 -0.28 29.78
C ILE A 403 -8.87 -0.25 28.77
N ASN A 404 -9.14 0.07 27.49
CA ASN A 404 -8.12 0.04 26.45
C ASN A 404 -7.29 1.33 26.34
N GLY A 405 -7.83 2.48 26.78
CA GLY A 405 -7.22 3.80 26.54
C GLY A 405 -7.27 4.26 25.07
N THR A 406 -7.98 3.55 24.19
CA THR A 406 -8.14 3.89 22.76
C THR A 406 -9.58 4.31 22.45
N THR A 407 -9.76 5.16 21.45
CA THR A 407 -11.09 5.61 20.96
C THR A 407 -11.87 4.48 20.28
N TYR A 408 -11.17 3.59 19.59
CA TYR A 408 -11.69 2.32 19.10
C TYR A 408 -10.62 1.21 19.27
N PRO A 409 -11.01 0.00 19.70
CA PRO A 409 -10.16 -1.18 19.64
C PRO A 409 -9.83 -1.57 18.19
N GLY A 410 -8.58 -1.94 17.94
CA GLY A 410 -8.12 -2.47 16.65
C GLY A 410 -7.21 -3.68 16.84
N PRO A 411 -6.87 -4.44 15.79
CA PRO A 411 -5.97 -5.59 15.90
C PRO A 411 -4.65 -5.22 16.59
N GLY A 412 -4.17 -6.05 17.50
CA GLY A 412 -2.96 -5.79 18.29
C GLY A 412 -3.18 -5.97 19.79
N LEU A 413 -2.54 -5.13 20.62
CA LEU A 413 -2.56 -5.23 22.08
C LEU A 413 -3.89 -4.79 22.71
N PHE A 414 -4.51 -3.73 22.18
CA PHE A 414 -5.72 -3.10 22.70
C PHE A 414 -6.93 -3.43 21.81
N ASN A 415 -7.22 -4.73 21.67
CA ASN A 415 -8.09 -5.25 20.62
C ASN A 415 -9.46 -5.77 21.10
N LYS A 416 -9.90 -5.46 22.33
CA LYS A 416 -11.11 -6.09 22.92
C LYS A 416 -12.22 -5.10 23.19
N PHE A 417 -13.46 -5.55 23.03
CA PHE A 417 -14.64 -4.86 23.52
C PHE A 417 -15.22 -5.59 24.74
N PHE A 418 -15.74 -4.81 25.69
CA PHE A 418 -16.15 -5.25 27.02
C PHE A 418 -17.63 -4.92 27.28
N ASN A 419 -18.24 -5.55 28.30
CA ASN A 419 -19.59 -5.22 28.77
C ASN A 419 -19.59 -4.36 30.06
N GLU A 420 -20.80 -4.01 30.55
CA GLU A 420 -21.05 -3.33 31.85
C GLU A 420 -20.27 -3.96 33.03
N GLU A 421 -20.01 -5.27 33.01
CA GLU A 421 -19.32 -6.00 34.08
C GLU A 421 -17.79 -6.03 33.95
N MET A 422 -17.22 -5.36 32.94
CA MET A 422 -15.81 -5.40 32.52
C MET A 422 -15.35 -6.76 31.96
N VAL A 423 -16.28 -7.59 31.49
CA VAL A 423 -15.98 -8.88 30.84
C VAL A 423 -15.77 -8.66 29.33
N PRO A 424 -14.65 -9.12 28.74
CA PRO A 424 -14.41 -8.99 27.31
C PRO A 424 -15.30 -9.95 26.50
N LEU A 425 -16.04 -9.43 25.51
CA LEU A 425 -16.97 -10.22 24.71
C LEU A 425 -16.36 -10.66 23.36
N VAL A 426 -15.67 -9.76 22.68
CA VAL A 426 -15.04 -10.00 21.37
C VAL A 426 -13.63 -9.41 21.30
N GLU A 427 -12.74 -10.09 20.57
CA GLU A 427 -11.44 -9.55 20.14
C GLU A 427 -11.44 -9.23 18.64
N VAL A 428 -10.91 -8.07 18.25
CA VAL A 428 -10.68 -7.68 16.86
C VAL A 428 -9.44 -8.42 16.35
N VAL A 429 -9.63 -9.20 15.28
CA VAL A 429 -8.59 -9.99 14.62
C VAL A 429 -8.16 -9.29 13.34
N ARG A 430 -9.11 -8.87 12.50
CA ARG A 430 -8.80 -8.06 11.31
C ARG A 430 -9.71 -6.86 11.17
N ASP A 431 -9.16 -5.82 10.58
CA ASP A 431 -9.85 -4.60 10.21
C ASP A 431 -9.27 -4.11 8.88
N THR A 432 -10.10 -3.92 7.86
CA THR A 432 -9.66 -3.42 6.56
C THR A 432 -9.97 -1.94 6.30
N VAL A 433 -10.55 -1.24 7.29
CA VAL A 433 -10.98 0.17 7.19
C VAL A 433 -10.24 1.08 8.17
N GLY A 434 -10.00 0.63 9.41
CA GLY A 434 -9.26 1.41 10.41
C GLY A 434 -10.03 2.60 11.00
N ARG A 435 -11.34 2.69 10.74
CA ARG A 435 -12.20 3.83 11.06
C ARG A 435 -13.62 3.34 11.35
N HIS A 436 -14.03 3.49 12.60
CA HIS A 436 -15.31 3.03 13.16
C HIS A 436 -15.70 3.97 14.30
N ASP A 437 -16.99 4.02 14.62
CA ASP A 437 -17.47 4.78 15.77
C ASP A 437 -17.74 3.88 16.99
N THR A 438 -17.50 4.46 18.16
CA THR A 438 -17.87 3.90 19.47
C THR A 438 -18.55 4.93 20.37
N PHE A 439 -18.60 6.21 19.96
CA PHE A 439 -19.14 7.32 20.75
C PHE A 439 -20.67 7.40 20.65
N GLY A 440 -21.22 7.07 19.48
CA GLY A 440 -22.65 7.08 19.21
C GLY A 440 -23.39 5.85 19.74
N LEU A 441 -24.71 6.00 19.83
CA LEU A 441 -25.66 4.90 19.98
C LEU A 441 -26.09 4.43 18.58
N ALA A 442 -26.59 3.20 18.46
CA ALA A 442 -27.32 2.82 17.24
C ALA A 442 -28.49 3.80 17.01
N CYS A 443 -28.75 4.20 15.76
CA CYS A 443 -29.72 5.26 15.47
C CYS A 443 -31.14 4.92 16.01
N THR A 444 -31.90 5.96 16.37
CA THR A 444 -33.18 5.85 17.12
C THR A 444 -34.28 6.63 16.40
N ALA A 445 -35.55 6.31 16.66
CA ALA A 445 -36.68 7.12 16.18
C ALA A 445 -36.53 8.60 16.56
N LYS A 446 -36.13 8.89 17.81
CA LYS A 446 -35.92 10.26 18.30
C LYS A 446 -34.89 11.06 17.48
N TYR A 447 -33.79 10.43 17.04
CA TYR A 447 -32.77 11.08 16.22
C TYR A 447 -33.39 11.66 14.94
N TYR A 448 -34.14 10.84 14.22
CA TYR A 448 -34.83 11.25 12.99
C TYR A 448 -35.99 12.23 13.28
N GLU A 449 -36.76 12.03 14.34
CA GLU A 449 -37.84 12.93 14.76
C GLU A 449 -37.34 14.34 15.09
N ASP A 450 -36.25 14.48 15.85
CA ASP A 450 -35.62 15.76 16.18
C ASP A 450 -35.10 16.49 14.92
N MET A 451 -34.70 15.73 13.90
CA MET A 451 -34.27 16.27 12.59
C MET A 451 -35.44 16.51 11.61
N GLY A 452 -36.69 16.22 11.99
CA GLY A 452 -37.89 16.47 11.19
C GLY A 452 -38.36 15.30 10.31
N TYR A 453 -37.87 14.09 10.53
CA TYR A 453 -38.18 12.86 9.79
C TYR A 453 -38.94 11.83 10.66
N PRO A 454 -40.16 12.13 11.14
CA PRO A 454 -40.92 11.21 12.00
C PRO A 454 -41.30 9.93 11.25
N GLY A 455 -41.16 8.79 11.93
CA GLY A 455 -41.43 7.46 11.35
C GLY A 455 -40.34 6.92 10.42
N HIS A 456 -39.17 7.54 10.36
CA HIS A 456 -38.02 7.00 9.64
C HIS A 456 -37.54 5.66 10.26
N PRO A 457 -37.21 4.63 9.45
CA PRO A 457 -36.65 3.38 9.96
C PRO A 457 -35.34 3.63 10.71
N ASN A 458 -35.14 2.97 11.84
CA ASN A 458 -33.95 3.14 12.66
C ASN A 458 -33.39 1.79 13.15
N CYS A 459 -32.12 1.78 13.55
CA CYS A 459 -31.44 0.57 13.98
C CYS A 459 -31.94 0.06 15.33
N THR A 460 -32.34 0.96 16.24
CA THR A 460 -32.84 0.57 17.57
C THR A 460 -34.11 -0.28 17.48
N ASP A 461 -35.11 0.14 16.71
CA ASP A 461 -36.33 -0.65 16.51
C ASP A 461 -36.06 -1.96 15.75
N ASN A 462 -35.19 -1.91 14.75
CA ASN A 462 -34.73 -3.10 14.02
C ASN A 462 -34.05 -4.13 14.94
N PHE A 463 -33.20 -3.66 15.87
CA PHE A 463 -32.57 -4.53 16.87
C PHE A 463 -33.58 -5.06 17.89
N GLY A 464 -34.52 -4.23 18.36
CA GLY A 464 -35.59 -4.67 19.26
C GLY A 464 -36.40 -5.83 18.65
N ALA A 465 -36.75 -5.73 17.36
CA ALA A 465 -37.42 -6.79 16.63
C ALA A 465 -36.53 -8.04 16.41
N ALA A 466 -35.26 -7.86 16.06
CA ALA A 466 -34.33 -8.96 15.79
C ALA A 466 -33.91 -9.74 17.05
N LEU A 467 -33.77 -9.05 18.20
CA LEU A 467 -33.27 -9.61 19.46
C LEU A 467 -34.37 -10.20 20.35
N ALA A 468 -35.64 -9.79 20.19
CA ALA A 468 -36.76 -10.31 20.98
C ALA A 468 -36.89 -11.86 21.03
N PRO A 469 -36.63 -12.63 19.95
CA PRO A 469 -36.64 -14.10 20.01
C PRO A 469 -35.60 -14.71 20.97
N TYR A 470 -34.56 -13.96 21.33
CA TYR A 470 -33.49 -14.38 22.24
C TYR A 470 -33.74 -13.91 23.70
N GLY A 471 -34.94 -13.37 24.00
CA GLY A 471 -35.30 -12.91 25.34
C GLY A 471 -34.71 -11.56 25.76
N ILE A 472 -34.05 -10.85 24.84
CA ILE A 472 -33.56 -9.48 25.07
C ILE A 472 -34.72 -8.51 24.81
N ALA A 473 -35.01 -7.66 25.79
CA ALA A 473 -36.10 -6.68 25.66
C ALA A 473 -35.72 -5.54 24.70
N PRO A 474 -36.71 -4.94 24.00
CA PRO A 474 -36.55 -3.64 23.33
C PRO A 474 -36.06 -2.57 24.31
N ALA A 475 -35.11 -1.75 23.86
CA ALA A 475 -34.56 -0.62 24.60
C ALA A 475 -34.83 0.70 23.86
N ALA A 476 -34.82 1.83 24.58
CA ALA A 476 -34.98 3.16 23.98
C ALA A 476 -33.79 3.57 23.08
N SER A 477 -32.64 2.90 23.25
CA SER A 477 -31.45 2.97 22.41
C SER A 477 -30.56 1.76 22.73
N TYR A 478 -29.69 1.38 21.79
CA TYR A 478 -28.64 0.38 22.05
C TYR A 478 -27.25 1.00 21.98
N GLN A 479 -26.41 0.67 22.96
CA GLN A 479 -24.96 0.89 22.88
C GLN A 479 -24.37 -0.12 21.89
N ALA A 480 -23.61 0.35 20.91
CA ALA A 480 -23.17 -0.46 19.79
C ALA A 480 -21.72 -0.15 19.38
N ILE A 481 -21.14 -1.04 18.57
CA ILE A 481 -19.93 -0.73 17.80
C ILE A 481 -20.42 -0.36 16.39
N ASN A 482 -20.31 0.91 16.05
CA ASN A 482 -20.88 1.46 14.83
C ASN A 482 -19.81 1.34 13.72
N LEU A 483 -19.78 0.18 13.05
CA LEU A 483 -18.73 -0.18 12.12
C LEU A 483 -18.79 0.68 10.86
N PHE A 484 -17.61 1.06 10.38
CA PHE A 484 -17.35 1.87 9.19
C PHE A 484 -17.74 3.36 9.30
N TYR A 485 -18.47 3.77 10.35
CA TYR A 485 -18.79 5.17 10.63
C TYR A 485 -17.50 6.01 10.73
N ASN A 486 -17.41 7.06 9.90
CA ASN A 486 -16.31 8.03 9.93
C ASN A 486 -16.63 9.17 10.91
N THR A 487 -16.67 8.84 12.19
CA THR A 487 -16.89 9.81 13.28
C THR A 487 -15.56 10.43 13.73
N ALA A 488 -15.56 11.74 13.97
CA ALA A 488 -14.43 12.50 14.47
C ALA A 488 -14.84 13.32 15.72
N VAL A 489 -13.99 13.33 16.75
CA VAL A 489 -14.08 14.33 17.83
C VAL A 489 -13.21 15.52 17.42
N SER A 490 -13.72 16.75 17.58
CA SER A 490 -12.98 17.96 17.23
C SER A 490 -11.73 18.17 18.10
N SER A 491 -10.75 18.91 17.58
CA SER A 491 -9.45 19.13 18.23
C SER A 491 -9.49 20.08 19.44
N ASP A 492 -10.60 20.80 19.61
CA ASP A 492 -10.97 21.57 20.82
C ASP A 492 -11.90 20.78 21.76
N HIS A 493 -12.26 19.54 21.38
CA HIS A 493 -13.12 18.61 22.11
C HIS A 493 -14.57 19.08 22.35
N THR A 494 -15.07 20.04 21.58
CA THR A 494 -16.43 20.59 21.72
C THR A 494 -17.49 19.87 20.88
N ALA A 495 -17.11 19.23 19.77
CA ALA A 495 -18.02 18.67 18.79
C ALA A 495 -17.68 17.23 18.40
N ILE A 496 -18.71 16.47 18.03
CA ILE A 496 -18.61 15.20 17.32
C ILE A 496 -19.10 15.45 15.90
N GLY A 497 -18.21 15.31 14.92
CA GLY A 497 -18.50 15.40 13.49
C GLY A 497 -18.64 14.02 12.86
N LEU A 498 -19.39 13.95 11.76
CA LEU A 498 -19.60 12.74 10.96
C LEU A 498 -19.34 13.06 9.48
N GLU A 499 -18.67 12.14 8.81
CA GLU A 499 -18.26 12.22 7.41
C GLU A 499 -18.62 10.93 6.67
N GLU A 500 -18.43 10.89 5.34
CA GLU A 500 -18.60 9.66 4.56
C GLU A 500 -17.65 8.54 5.07
N PRO A 501 -18.13 7.28 5.20
CA PRO A 501 -17.29 6.13 5.53
C PRO A 501 -16.12 5.93 4.57
N TRP A 502 -15.03 5.37 5.10
CA TRP A 502 -13.87 4.97 4.30
C TRP A 502 -13.99 3.55 3.71
N SER A 503 -15.04 2.81 4.08
CA SER A 503 -15.27 1.42 3.66
C SER A 503 -15.59 1.30 2.17
N ARG A 504 -15.07 0.24 1.56
CA ARG A 504 -15.19 -0.03 0.12
C ARG A 504 -15.85 -1.38 -0.12
N PRO A 505 -16.31 -1.67 -1.34
CA PRO A 505 -16.91 -2.97 -1.67
C PRO A 505 -16.00 -4.15 -1.29
N GLY A 506 -16.42 -4.92 -0.28
CA GLY A 506 -15.71 -6.07 0.25
C GLY A 506 -14.76 -5.79 1.43
N ASP A 507 -14.72 -4.57 1.97
CA ASP A 507 -14.04 -4.28 3.23
C ASP A 507 -14.81 -4.86 4.44
N TYR A 508 -14.10 -5.21 5.51
CA TYR A 508 -14.67 -5.93 6.63
C TYR A 508 -13.94 -5.71 7.95
N VAL A 509 -14.65 -6.00 9.05
CA VAL A 509 -14.06 -6.30 10.36
C VAL A 509 -14.26 -7.78 10.65
N LEU A 510 -13.23 -8.43 11.20
CA LEU A 510 -13.25 -9.82 11.65
C LEU A 510 -12.98 -9.84 13.16
N PHE A 511 -14.00 -10.15 13.93
CA PHE A 511 -13.93 -10.43 15.36
C PHE A 511 -13.73 -11.92 15.63
N ARG A 512 -13.42 -12.23 16.88
CA ARG A 512 -13.56 -13.56 17.47
C ARG A 512 -14.30 -13.45 18.80
N ALA A 513 -15.25 -14.36 19.03
CA ALA A 513 -16.01 -14.45 20.28
C ALA A 513 -15.12 -15.00 21.42
N LEU A 514 -15.14 -14.32 22.57
CA LEU A 514 -14.36 -14.68 23.76
C LEU A 514 -15.21 -15.44 24.82
N THR A 515 -16.50 -15.60 24.54
CA THR A 515 -17.51 -16.37 25.30
C THR A 515 -18.62 -16.79 24.32
N LYS A 516 -19.65 -17.52 24.76
CA LYS A 516 -20.86 -17.70 23.93
C LYS A 516 -21.66 -16.39 23.90
N LEU A 517 -22.06 -15.98 22.70
CA LEU A 517 -22.73 -14.70 22.44
C LEU A 517 -24.05 -14.87 21.70
N VAL A 518 -25.01 -13.99 22.01
CA VAL A 518 -26.06 -13.58 21.07
C VAL A 518 -25.61 -12.27 20.44
N CYS A 519 -25.38 -12.28 19.13
CA CYS A 519 -24.93 -11.12 18.37
C CYS A 519 -26.04 -10.59 17.47
N SER A 520 -25.92 -9.33 17.04
CA SER A 520 -26.76 -8.78 15.97
C SER A 520 -26.00 -7.74 15.17
N SER A 521 -26.39 -7.58 13.90
CA SER A 521 -25.83 -6.56 13.00
C SER A 521 -26.95 -5.89 12.21
N SER A 522 -26.92 -4.56 12.14
CA SER A 522 -27.78 -3.75 11.28
C SER A 522 -27.12 -3.52 9.91
N ALA A 523 -27.92 -3.40 8.86
CA ALA A 523 -27.55 -2.61 7.69
C ALA A 523 -28.22 -1.24 7.87
N CYS A 524 -27.45 -0.27 8.37
CA CYS A 524 -27.97 1.02 8.83
C CYS A 524 -28.90 1.69 7.79
N PRO A 525 -30.08 2.19 8.19
CA PRO A 525 -31.07 2.80 7.31
C PRO A 525 -30.78 4.27 6.97
N ASP A 526 -29.81 4.92 7.60
CA ASP A 526 -29.64 6.38 7.54
C ASP A 526 -29.31 6.88 6.12
N ASP A 527 -30.19 7.72 5.57
CA ASP A 527 -30.02 8.41 4.29
C ASP A 527 -30.18 9.94 4.38
N ILE A 528 -30.24 10.51 5.59
CA ILE A 528 -30.34 11.96 5.79
C ILE A 528 -28.97 12.61 6.05
N ASP A 529 -27.98 11.83 6.50
CA ASP A 529 -26.62 12.29 6.79
C ASP A 529 -25.54 11.44 6.06
N PRO A 530 -24.24 11.76 6.16
CA PRO A 530 -23.20 11.06 5.42
C PRO A 530 -22.91 9.62 5.89
N ALA A 531 -23.53 9.12 6.97
CA ALA A 531 -23.31 7.80 7.57
C ALA A 531 -23.28 6.65 6.55
N ASN A 532 -24.17 6.67 5.56
CA ASN A 532 -24.18 5.67 4.48
C ASN A 532 -23.91 6.29 3.10
N GLY A 533 -23.27 7.46 3.04
CA GLY A 533 -23.08 8.23 1.80
C GLY A 533 -24.41 8.55 1.11
N TRP A 534 -25.47 8.83 1.87
CA TRP A 534 -26.84 9.08 1.42
C TRP A 534 -27.50 7.99 0.54
N ASP A 535 -26.92 6.79 0.43
CA ASP A 535 -27.58 5.62 -0.16
C ASP A 535 -27.26 4.34 0.63
N PRO A 536 -28.04 4.03 1.69
CA PRO A 536 -27.88 2.79 2.42
C PRO A 536 -28.13 1.56 1.54
N SER A 537 -27.59 0.41 1.92
CA SER A 537 -27.49 -0.79 1.11
C SER A 537 -27.34 -2.03 2.01
N GLU A 538 -26.85 -3.16 1.48
CA GLU A 538 -26.75 -4.42 2.20
C GLU A 538 -25.35 -4.71 2.74
N ILE A 539 -25.28 -5.48 3.83
CA ILE A 539 -24.04 -6.05 4.37
C ILE A 539 -24.09 -7.58 4.36
N GLN A 540 -22.92 -8.21 4.50
CA GLN A 540 -22.82 -9.65 4.77
C GLN A 540 -22.28 -9.88 6.17
N VAL A 541 -22.89 -10.81 6.91
CA VAL A 541 -22.36 -11.36 8.15
C VAL A 541 -21.96 -12.82 7.92
N ARG A 542 -20.76 -13.21 8.34
CA ARG A 542 -20.30 -14.61 8.30
C ARG A 542 -19.76 -15.07 9.63
N ILE A 543 -20.13 -16.29 10.01
CA ILE A 543 -19.56 -16.97 11.18
C ILE A 543 -18.62 -18.07 10.69
N TYR A 544 -17.39 -18.10 11.18
CA TYR A 544 -16.41 -19.17 10.91
C TYR A 544 -16.11 -19.97 12.17
N SER A 545 -15.81 -21.25 11.99
CA SER A 545 -15.45 -22.15 13.09
C SER A 545 -14.18 -21.70 13.81
N LYS A 546 -14.13 -21.88 15.13
CA LYS A 546 -12.92 -21.74 15.95
C LYS A 546 -11.75 -22.66 15.60
N THR A 547 -11.95 -23.60 14.67
CA THR A 547 -10.90 -24.42 14.06
C THR A 547 -10.15 -23.69 12.94
N GLU A 548 -10.73 -22.65 12.36
CA GLU A 548 -10.05 -21.82 11.35
C GLU A 548 -8.98 -20.95 12.03
N THR A 549 -7.92 -20.60 11.29
CA THR A 549 -6.82 -19.76 11.81
C THR A 549 -6.66 -18.49 11.00
N PHE A 550 -7.05 -17.36 11.58
CA PHE A 550 -6.90 -16.04 10.95
C PHE A 550 -5.80 -15.22 11.64
N THR A 551 -4.70 -14.98 10.92
CA THR A 551 -3.64 -14.05 11.34
C THR A 551 -4.21 -12.65 11.63
N PRO A 552 -3.86 -12.02 12.77
CA PRO A 552 -4.24 -10.63 13.03
C PRO A 552 -3.67 -9.68 11.97
N ALA A 553 -4.48 -8.75 11.46
CA ALA A 553 -4.03 -7.84 10.40
C ALA A 553 -4.88 -6.57 10.26
N ILE A 554 -4.22 -5.43 10.07
CA ILE A 554 -4.82 -4.18 9.60
C ILE A 554 -4.53 -4.04 8.10
N ALA A 555 -5.49 -3.58 7.29
CA ALA A 555 -5.21 -3.27 5.88
C ALA A 555 -4.52 -1.92 5.69
N THR A 556 -3.70 -1.84 4.64
CA THR A 556 -3.09 -0.60 4.13
C THR A 556 -3.31 -0.48 2.63
N ARG A 557 -3.41 0.74 2.11
CA ARG A 557 -3.62 1.04 0.69
C ARG A 557 -2.63 2.13 0.27
N ILE A 558 -1.81 1.87 -0.75
CA ILE A 558 -0.76 2.80 -1.19
C ILE A 558 -1.35 4.03 -1.90
N THR A 559 -2.52 3.89 -2.52
CA THR A 559 -3.26 4.99 -3.17
C THR A 559 -4.76 4.82 -2.96
N PRO A 560 -5.59 5.87 -3.17
CA PRO A 560 -7.04 5.76 -3.14
C PRO A 560 -7.62 4.70 -4.10
N ALA A 561 -6.92 4.28 -5.16
CA ALA A 561 -7.35 3.22 -6.07
C ALA A 561 -6.80 1.81 -5.73
N ALA A 562 -5.90 1.68 -4.75
CA ALA A 562 -5.21 0.43 -4.46
C ALA A 562 -6.08 -0.61 -3.73
N GLN A 563 -5.88 -1.88 -4.06
CA GLN A 563 -6.41 -3.02 -3.29
C GLN A 563 -5.77 -3.09 -1.88
N PRO A 564 -6.50 -3.58 -0.87
CA PRO A 564 -6.00 -3.61 0.50
C PRO A 564 -4.86 -4.63 0.64
N THR A 565 -3.75 -4.21 1.21
CA THR A 565 -2.63 -5.10 1.59
C THR A 565 -2.64 -5.27 3.10
N LEU A 566 -2.86 -6.50 3.56
CA LEU A 566 -2.92 -6.84 4.99
C LEU A 566 -1.54 -6.78 5.65
N THR A 567 -1.51 -6.31 6.90
CA THR A 567 -0.35 -6.36 7.80
C THR A 567 0.07 -7.81 8.06
N LYS A 568 1.37 -8.10 8.02
CA LYS A 568 1.93 -9.45 8.08
C LYS A 568 3.10 -9.58 9.06
N PHE A 569 3.58 -10.82 9.25
CA PHE A 569 4.76 -11.10 10.07
C PHE A 569 6.05 -11.07 9.23
N SER A 570 7.18 -10.72 9.86
CA SER A 570 8.51 -10.92 9.29
C SER A 570 8.94 -12.39 9.40
N GLY A 571 10.02 -12.77 8.70
CA GLY A 571 10.66 -14.08 8.86
C GLY A 571 11.31 -14.30 10.23
N PHE A 572 11.53 -13.22 11.00
CA PHE A 572 12.07 -13.26 12.37
C PHE A 572 10.97 -13.40 13.44
N HIS A 573 9.69 -13.18 13.09
CA HIS A 573 8.56 -13.33 14.01
C HIS A 573 8.53 -14.67 14.77
N PRO A 574 8.83 -15.85 14.18
CA PRO A 574 8.89 -17.13 14.91
C PRO A 574 10.02 -17.24 15.96
N ARG A 575 10.83 -16.18 16.12
CA ARG A 575 11.79 -16.00 17.22
C ARG A 575 11.39 -14.85 18.13
N THR A 576 11.07 -13.66 17.59
CA THR A 576 10.70 -12.50 18.42
C THR A 576 9.41 -12.72 19.23
N SER A 577 8.41 -13.43 18.68
CA SER A 577 7.16 -13.78 19.39
C SER A 577 7.33 -14.79 20.53
N LYS A 578 8.51 -15.42 20.67
CA LYS A 578 8.88 -16.22 21.85
C LYS A 578 9.45 -15.37 22.99
N LEU A 579 9.87 -14.14 22.68
CA LEU A 579 10.53 -13.20 23.60
C LEU A 579 9.62 -12.05 24.03
N THR A 580 8.53 -11.78 23.29
CA THR A 580 7.54 -10.75 23.62
C THR A 580 6.14 -11.08 23.09
N ARG A 581 5.13 -10.42 23.65
CA ARG A 581 3.79 -10.28 23.05
C ARG A 581 3.47 -8.82 22.67
N SER A 582 4.38 -7.88 22.95
CA SER A 582 4.21 -6.46 22.62
C SER A 582 4.61 -6.21 21.17
N PHE A 583 3.61 -6.15 20.29
CA PHE A 583 3.77 -5.88 18.86
C PHE A 583 2.91 -4.69 18.43
N THR A 584 3.44 -3.87 17.53
CA THR A 584 2.77 -2.71 16.93
C THR A 584 2.78 -2.82 15.39
N PRO A 585 1.75 -2.34 14.67
CA PRO A 585 1.71 -2.39 13.22
C PRO A 585 2.54 -1.24 12.61
N TYR A 586 3.70 -1.55 12.04
CA TYR A 586 4.57 -0.56 11.38
C TYR A 586 4.70 -0.85 9.89
N ARG A 587 4.26 0.11 9.05
CA ARG A 587 4.30 0.05 7.56
C ARG A 587 3.81 -1.30 6.97
N GLY A 588 2.78 -1.91 7.57
CA GLY A 588 2.23 -3.19 7.12
C GLY A 588 3.00 -4.45 7.58
N TYR A 589 3.85 -4.34 8.60
CA TYR A 589 4.42 -5.47 9.33
C TYR A 589 4.13 -5.34 10.84
N TRP A 590 3.94 -6.46 11.54
CA TRP A 590 3.97 -6.50 12.99
C TRP A 590 5.43 -6.52 13.48
N LEU A 591 5.86 -5.47 14.19
CA LEU A 591 7.20 -5.39 14.79
C LEU A 591 7.15 -5.35 16.33
N PRO A 592 8.16 -5.87 17.03
CA PRO A 592 8.27 -5.78 18.48
C PRO A 592 8.36 -4.33 18.98
N THR A 593 7.44 -3.92 19.85
CA THR A 593 7.48 -2.60 20.51
C THR A 593 8.56 -2.59 21.58
N CYS A 594 8.58 -3.62 22.43
CA CYS A 594 9.58 -3.90 23.46
C CYS A 594 9.56 -5.39 23.84
N PHE A 595 10.59 -5.87 24.54
CA PHE A 595 10.77 -7.27 24.92
C PHE A 595 10.63 -7.49 26.43
N THR A 596 9.58 -8.21 26.84
CA THR A 596 9.08 -8.27 28.23
C THR A 596 10.11 -8.67 29.30
N LYS A 597 11.17 -9.42 28.95
CA LYS A 597 12.26 -9.78 29.88
C LYS A 597 13.26 -8.64 30.12
N TRP A 598 13.48 -7.76 29.14
CA TRP A 598 14.47 -6.68 29.19
C TRP A 598 13.81 -5.33 29.45
N GLY A 599 12.79 -4.98 28.67
CA GLY A 599 12.15 -3.67 28.67
C GLY A 599 13.04 -2.57 28.09
N PRO A 600 12.47 -1.40 27.73
CA PRO A 600 13.17 -0.40 26.91
C PRO A 600 14.52 0.07 27.45
N LEU A 601 14.68 0.12 28.79
CA LEU A 601 15.89 0.63 29.45
C LEU A 601 17.09 -0.33 29.34
N GLU A 602 16.91 -1.65 29.52
CA GLU A 602 18.01 -2.60 29.34
C GLU A 602 18.26 -2.91 27.86
N GLU A 603 17.25 -2.79 27.00
CA GLU A 603 17.41 -2.83 25.53
C GLU A 603 18.27 -1.65 25.04
N TYR A 604 17.95 -0.42 25.48
CA TYR A 604 18.75 0.80 25.25
C TYR A 604 20.20 0.62 25.73
N LYS A 605 20.36 0.12 26.96
CA LYS A 605 21.67 -0.05 27.60
C LYS A 605 22.51 -1.11 26.90
N ALA A 606 21.92 -2.25 26.52
CA ALA A 606 22.58 -3.25 25.70
C ALA A 606 23.04 -2.67 24.35
N CYS A 607 22.27 -1.77 23.73
CA CYS A 607 22.69 -1.09 22.50
C CYS A 607 23.91 -0.17 22.74
N ARG A 608 23.90 0.64 23.82
CA ARG A 608 24.96 1.61 24.15
C ARG A 608 26.26 0.96 24.63
N GLU A 609 26.18 -0.16 25.36
CA GLU A 609 27.30 -0.81 26.06
C GLU A 609 27.78 -2.13 25.42
N ARG A 610 26.89 -2.88 24.76
CA ARG A 610 27.07 -4.31 24.42
C ARG A 610 26.72 -4.59 22.96
N VAL A 611 25.68 -5.39 22.70
CA VAL A 611 25.13 -5.62 21.36
C VAL A 611 23.62 -5.86 21.45
N THR A 612 22.86 -5.32 20.50
CA THR A 612 21.43 -5.59 20.31
C THR A 612 21.12 -6.16 18.93
N VAL A 613 20.00 -6.89 18.84
CA VAL A 613 19.38 -7.33 17.58
C VAL A 613 17.95 -6.80 17.44
N CYS A 614 17.68 -6.04 16.37
CA CYS A 614 16.39 -5.40 16.09
C CYS A 614 15.88 -5.79 14.70
N ASP A 615 14.58 -6.05 14.54
CA ASP A 615 13.97 -6.40 13.25
C ASP A 615 13.56 -5.15 12.47
N LEU A 616 14.21 -4.90 11.32
CA LEU A 616 13.94 -3.77 10.43
C LEU A 616 13.30 -4.21 9.10
N SER A 617 12.75 -5.43 9.03
CA SER A 617 12.16 -6.01 7.82
C SER A 617 11.03 -5.16 7.21
N ALA A 618 10.41 -4.29 8.00
CA ALA A 618 9.38 -3.35 7.56
C ALA A 618 9.88 -2.20 6.67
N LEU A 619 11.19 -1.93 6.57
CA LEU A 619 11.69 -0.95 5.60
C LEU A 619 11.38 -1.39 4.17
N ARG A 620 10.97 -0.45 3.32
CA ARG A 620 10.65 -0.71 1.90
C ARG A 620 11.93 -0.92 1.12
N LYS A 621 11.97 -1.91 0.24
CA LYS A 621 13.17 -2.31 -0.50
C LYS A 621 12.83 -2.41 -1.97
N PHE A 622 13.54 -1.67 -2.80
CA PHE A 622 13.34 -1.60 -4.24
C PHE A 622 14.64 -1.95 -4.97
N GLU A 623 14.59 -2.98 -5.80
CA GLU A 623 15.63 -3.24 -6.79
C GLU A 623 15.41 -2.29 -7.97
N VAL A 624 16.41 -1.48 -8.29
CA VAL A 624 16.43 -0.58 -9.45
C VAL A 624 17.51 -1.11 -10.39
N LEU A 625 17.06 -1.78 -11.46
CA LEU A 625 17.86 -2.68 -12.27
C LEU A 625 17.92 -2.21 -13.72
N GLY A 626 19.05 -2.42 -14.39
CA GLY A 626 19.22 -2.22 -15.84
C GLY A 626 20.02 -0.98 -16.22
N PRO A 627 20.38 -0.83 -17.52
CA PRO A 627 21.25 0.24 -18.01
C PRO A 627 20.86 1.65 -17.58
N ASP A 628 19.56 1.94 -17.52
CA ASP A 628 19.07 3.29 -17.21
C ASP A 628 18.91 3.53 -15.70
N ALA A 629 19.04 2.49 -14.86
CA ALA A 629 18.86 2.55 -13.40
C ALA A 629 19.76 3.59 -12.72
N GLY A 630 21.01 3.67 -13.18
CA GLY A 630 21.97 4.65 -12.68
C GLY A 630 21.56 6.09 -12.99
N GLU A 631 20.98 6.34 -14.17
CA GLU A 631 20.50 7.67 -14.55
C GLU A 631 19.20 8.03 -13.82
N LEU A 632 18.24 7.10 -13.72
CA LEU A 632 17.00 7.31 -12.98
C LEU A 632 17.28 7.75 -11.54
N LEU A 633 18.13 7.02 -10.82
CA LEU A 633 18.47 7.36 -9.43
C LEU A 633 19.26 8.67 -9.34
N GLU A 634 20.14 8.96 -10.31
CA GLU A 634 20.86 10.23 -10.38
C GLU A 634 19.91 11.44 -10.59
N ARG A 635 18.73 11.23 -11.20
CA ARG A 635 17.65 12.24 -11.28
C ARG A 635 16.69 12.24 -10.09
N ALA A 636 16.53 11.12 -9.41
CA ALA A 636 15.56 10.94 -8.33
C ALA A 636 16.02 11.51 -6.97
N VAL A 637 17.32 11.46 -6.67
CA VAL A 637 17.82 11.67 -5.29
C VAL A 637 18.85 12.78 -5.15
N THR A 638 19.01 13.30 -3.93
CA THR A 638 19.86 14.46 -3.63
C THR A 638 21.38 14.19 -3.70
N ARG A 639 21.82 12.92 -3.70
CA ARG A 639 23.24 12.52 -3.82
C ARG A 639 23.64 12.00 -5.21
N GLU A 640 24.95 12.01 -5.45
CA GLU A 640 25.55 11.35 -6.61
C GLU A 640 25.71 9.85 -6.36
N VAL A 641 25.01 9.03 -7.14
CA VAL A 641 24.98 7.57 -6.99
C VAL A 641 25.81 6.87 -8.06
N ARG A 642 25.90 7.44 -9.27
CA ARG A 642 26.70 6.89 -10.38
C ARG A 642 28.21 6.92 -10.10
N LYS A 643 28.67 7.82 -9.22
CA LYS A 643 30.06 7.93 -8.74
C LYS A 643 30.36 7.01 -7.54
N MET A 644 29.36 6.45 -6.89
CA MET A 644 29.57 5.55 -5.76
C MET A 644 30.25 4.26 -6.26
N PRO A 645 31.32 3.76 -5.60
CA PRO A 645 31.91 2.48 -5.97
C PRO A 645 30.89 1.35 -5.78
N ILE A 646 31.06 0.27 -6.53
CA ILE A 646 30.34 -0.98 -6.30
C ILE A 646 30.59 -1.47 -4.86
N ALA A 647 29.57 -2.08 -4.24
CA ALA A 647 29.50 -2.38 -2.81
C ALA A 647 29.60 -1.15 -1.87
N GLY A 648 29.44 0.06 -2.41
CA GLY A 648 29.15 1.27 -1.63
C GLY A 648 27.67 1.37 -1.25
N VAL A 649 27.41 1.98 -0.10
CA VAL A 649 26.10 2.43 0.35
C VAL A 649 26.16 3.95 0.55
N THR A 650 25.06 4.68 0.37
CA THR A 650 24.97 6.12 0.65
C THR A 650 23.60 6.49 1.18
N TYR A 651 23.54 7.49 2.06
CA TYR A 651 22.30 8.06 2.59
C TYR A 651 21.92 9.33 1.82
N THR A 652 20.67 9.46 1.41
CA THR A 652 20.17 10.51 0.50
C THR A 652 18.74 10.89 0.84
N GLY A 653 18.34 12.14 0.54
CA GLY A 653 16.93 12.50 0.46
C GLY A 653 16.34 12.16 -0.91
N ILE A 654 15.02 11.96 -0.94
CA ILE A 654 14.18 11.96 -2.14
C ILE A 654 13.27 13.18 -2.02
N THR A 655 13.23 14.05 -3.03
CA THR A 655 12.57 15.37 -2.92
C THR A 655 11.54 15.63 -4.01
N TYR A 656 10.44 16.28 -3.62
CA TYR A 656 9.47 16.87 -4.53
C TYR A 656 10.06 18.07 -5.30
N PRO A 657 9.41 18.55 -6.39
CA PRO A 657 9.82 19.77 -7.09
C PRO A 657 9.93 21.02 -6.19
N THR A 658 9.20 21.05 -5.07
CA THR A 658 9.23 22.07 -4.01
C THR A 658 10.53 22.09 -3.18
N GLY A 659 11.40 21.09 -3.37
CA GLY A 659 12.60 20.86 -2.55
C GLY A 659 12.31 20.21 -1.19
N CYS A 660 11.04 19.96 -0.86
CA CYS A 660 10.65 19.25 0.36
C CYS A 660 10.86 17.73 0.20
N LEU A 661 11.00 17.03 1.32
CA LEU A 661 11.21 15.58 1.36
C LEU A 661 9.92 14.82 1.01
N MET A 662 10.05 13.85 0.12
CA MET A 662 9.07 12.76 -0.05
C MET A 662 9.37 11.64 0.94
N ASP A 663 10.65 11.27 1.03
CA ASP A 663 11.15 10.20 1.88
C ASP A 663 12.67 10.37 2.05
N ASP A 664 13.25 9.71 3.04
CA ASP A 664 14.70 9.52 3.14
C ASP A 664 15.07 8.07 2.76
N ALA A 665 16.30 7.89 2.27
CA ALA A 665 16.70 6.61 1.72
C ALA A 665 18.17 6.28 1.92
N THR A 666 18.46 4.98 2.02
CA THR A 666 19.78 4.46 1.69
C THR A 666 19.77 3.82 0.30
N ILE A 667 20.83 4.03 -0.46
CA ILE A 667 21.05 3.36 -1.75
C ILE A 667 22.34 2.54 -1.66
N ALA A 668 22.25 1.27 -1.99
CA ALA A 668 23.38 0.37 -2.18
C ALA A 668 23.63 0.18 -3.69
N ARG A 669 24.87 0.35 -4.14
CA ARG A 669 25.28 0.02 -5.52
C ARG A 669 25.73 -1.42 -5.57
N LEU A 670 24.92 -2.27 -6.17
CA LEU A 670 25.16 -3.70 -6.27
C LEU A 670 26.01 -4.07 -7.49
N SER A 671 25.91 -3.32 -8.60
CA SER A 671 26.74 -3.55 -9.80
C SER A 671 26.91 -2.26 -10.64
N SER A 672 27.37 -2.35 -11.90
CA SER A 672 27.40 -1.19 -12.79
C SER A 672 26.00 -0.59 -13.02
N THR A 673 25.00 -1.48 -13.14
CA THR A 673 23.61 -1.24 -13.58
C THR A 673 22.55 -1.66 -12.56
N ASN A 674 22.94 -2.26 -11.43
CA ASN A 674 22.01 -2.72 -10.40
C ASN A 674 22.21 -1.95 -9.09
N TYR A 675 21.11 -1.42 -8.54
CA TYR A 675 21.08 -0.67 -7.28
C TYR A 675 19.92 -1.18 -6.42
N ARG A 676 20.05 -1.08 -5.10
CA ARG A 676 18.95 -1.28 -4.15
C ARG A 676 18.70 0.01 -3.39
N LEU A 677 17.47 0.49 -3.42
CA LEU A 677 16.99 1.62 -2.64
C LEU A 677 16.18 1.10 -1.46
N VAL A 678 16.45 1.61 -0.26
CA VAL A 678 15.72 1.28 0.98
C VAL A 678 15.22 2.57 1.61
N CYS A 679 13.91 2.64 1.89
CA CYS A 679 13.21 3.85 2.32
C CYS A 679 11.97 3.52 3.19
N GLY A 680 11.24 4.55 3.65
CA GLY A 680 10.08 4.41 4.52
C GLY A 680 8.77 4.09 3.80
N ASP A 681 8.53 4.67 2.62
CA ASP A 681 7.22 4.72 1.98
C ASP A 681 7.09 3.85 0.71
N PRO A 682 6.07 2.99 0.60
CA PRO A 682 5.87 2.16 -0.59
C PRO A 682 5.53 2.95 -1.87
N TYR A 683 5.09 4.21 -1.76
CA TYR A 683 4.78 5.06 -2.92
C TYR A 683 6.02 5.40 -3.77
N VAL A 684 7.22 5.45 -3.15
CA VAL A 684 8.49 5.73 -3.85
C VAL A 684 8.69 4.82 -5.06
N GLY A 685 8.30 3.54 -4.98
CA GLY A 685 8.40 2.59 -6.08
C GLY A 685 7.47 2.92 -7.27
N GLN A 686 6.30 3.50 -7.02
CA GLN A 686 5.39 3.96 -8.08
C GLN A 686 5.91 5.27 -8.70
N TRP A 687 6.35 6.21 -7.85
CA TRP A 687 6.91 7.48 -8.29
C TRP A 687 8.18 7.32 -9.14
N LEU A 688 9.08 6.38 -8.79
CA LEU A 688 10.26 6.08 -9.61
C LEU A 688 9.91 5.57 -11.01
N ARG A 689 8.81 4.82 -11.18
CA ARG A 689 8.32 4.36 -12.49
C ARG A 689 7.75 5.53 -13.30
N ALA A 690 6.96 6.39 -12.67
CA ALA A 690 6.44 7.61 -13.30
C ALA A 690 7.58 8.57 -13.71
N LEU A 691 8.63 8.70 -12.89
CA LEU A 691 9.82 9.47 -13.21
C LEU A 691 10.62 8.86 -14.37
N ALA A 692 10.78 7.54 -14.41
CA ALA A 692 11.43 6.85 -15.53
C ALA A 692 10.69 7.11 -16.85
N ALA A 693 9.35 7.01 -16.85
CA ALA A 693 8.52 7.32 -18.00
C ALA A 693 8.64 8.79 -18.44
N ARG A 694 8.56 9.76 -17.49
CA ARG A 694 8.72 11.20 -17.77
C ARG A 694 10.12 11.55 -18.32
N LEU A 695 11.13 10.73 -18.07
CA LEU A 695 12.50 10.90 -18.55
C LEU A 695 12.83 10.09 -19.83
N GLY A 696 11.90 9.29 -20.38
CA GLY A 696 12.15 8.42 -21.52
C GLY A 696 13.11 7.24 -21.22
N LEU A 697 13.22 6.84 -19.95
CA LEU A 697 14.11 5.77 -19.51
C LEU A 697 13.40 4.41 -19.61
N HIS A 698 13.58 3.74 -20.74
CA HIS A 698 12.87 2.50 -21.08
C HIS A 698 13.62 1.21 -20.69
N ARG A 699 14.87 1.30 -20.21
CA ARG A 699 15.73 0.16 -19.87
C ARG A 699 16.09 0.15 -18.38
N VAL A 700 15.10 0.49 -17.54
CA VAL A 700 15.13 0.36 -16.09
C VAL A 700 13.89 -0.38 -15.60
N TRP A 701 14.09 -1.30 -14.67
CA TRP A 701 13.03 -2.03 -13.96
C TRP A 701 13.11 -1.67 -12.48
N ILE A 702 12.00 -1.23 -11.88
CA ILE A 702 11.91 -0.86 -10.46
C ILE A 702 10.97 -1.84 -9.77
N LYS A 703 11.49 -2.71 -8.91
CA LYS A 703 10.75 -3.87 -8.36
C LYS A 703 10.83 -3.94 -6.85
N SER A 704 9.75 -4.31 -6.17
CA SER A 704 9.78 -4.52 -4.71
C SER A 704 10.52 -5.81 -4.36
N SER A 705 11.53 -5.71 -3.50
CA SER A 705 12.18 -6.85 -2.83
C SER A 705 11.84 -6.92 -1.33
N THR A 706 10.96 -6.05 -0.85
CA THR A 706 10.58 -5.89 0.57
C THR A 706 10.23 -7.22 1.26
N ASP A 707 9.55 -8.10 0.54
CA ASP A 707 9.03 -9.39 1.01
C ASP A 707 10.02 -10.55 0.83
N HIS A 708 11.02 -10.38 -0.04
CA HIS A 708 12.06 -11.38 -0.34
C HIS A 708 13.38 -11.10 0.39
N LEU A 709 13.56 -9.92 0.96
CA LEU A 709 14.69 -9.53 1.79
C LEU A 709 14.19 -8.99 3.12
N HIS A 710 14.41 -9.76 4.18
CA HIS A 710 14.18 -9.37 5.57
C HIS A 710 15.53 -9.13 6.25
N ASN A 711 15.60 -8.13 7.14
CA ASN A 711 16.85 -7.68 7.74
C ASN A 711 16.73 -7.44 9.26
N ILE A 712 17.77 -7.87 9.97
CA ILE A 712 18.00 -7.51 11.38
C ILE A 712 19.17 -6.53 11.47
N ALA A 713 19.00 -5.47 12.25
CA ALA A 713 20.08 -4.58 12.65
C ALA A 713 20.79 -5.16 13.88
N VAL A 714 22.10 -5.39 13.76
CA VAL A 714 22.98 -5.85 14.84
C VAL A 714 23.87 -4.68 15.24
N GLN A 715 23.59 -4.08 16.39
CA GLN A 715 24.02 -2.72 16.75
C GLN A 715 24.69 -2.70 18.12
N GLY A 716 25.53 -1.70 18.39
CA GLY A 716 26.30 -1.56 19.63
C GLY A 716 27.77 -1.98 19.49
N PRO A 717 28.63 -1.63 20.47
CA PRO A 717 30.09 -1.78 20.36
C PRO A 717 30.60 -3.23 20.18
N LYS A 718 29.82 -4.25 20.54
CA LYS A 718 30.16 -5.67 20.34
C LYS A 718 29.57 -6.28 19.06
N SER A 719 28.80 -5.53 18.27
CA SER A 719 28.18 -5.99 17.01
C SER A 719 29.17 -6.62 16.03
N ARG A 720 30.35 -6.00 15.86
CA ARG A 720 31.40 -6.50 14.96
C ARG A 720 31.90 -7.89 15.41
N ALA A 721 32.35 -8.01 16.65
CA ALA A 721 32.87 -9.25 17.22
C ALA A 721 31.82 -10.36 17.34
N THR A 722 30.53 -9.99 17.37
CA THR A 722 29.40 -10.93 17.23
C THR A 722 29.36 -11.51 15.82
N LEU A 723 29.31 -10.65 14.79
CA LEU A 723 29.15 -11.10 13.41
C LEU A 723 30.41 -11.78 12.83
N GLU A 724 31.60 -11.44 13.32
CA GLU A 724 32.87 -12.12 12.98
C GLU A 724 32.87 -13.62 13.31
N LYS A 725 32.08 -14.06 14.31
CA LYS A 725 31.99 -15.47 14.72
C LYS A 725 31.06 -16.30 13.82
N CYS A 726 30.01 -15.70 13.28
CA CYS A 726 28.96 -16.43 12.56
C CYS A 726 28.95 -16.19 11.03
N ILE A 727 29.52 -15.10 10.52
CA ILE A 727 29.50 -14.77 9.08
C ILE A 727 30.86 -15.05 8.43
N TRP A 728 30.90 -16.14 7.66
CA TRP A 728 32.00 -16.42 6.73
C TRP A 728 31.88 -15.55 5.47
N THR A 729 32.99 -15.02 4.95
CA THR A 729 33.02 -14.31 3.66
C THR A 729 34.00 -14.97 2.67
N PRO A 730 33.72 -14.96 1.36
CA PRO A 730 34.67 -15.40 0.35
C PRO A 730 35.98 -14.57 0.41
N PRO A 731 37.18 -15.15 0.24
CA PRO A 731 38.46 -14.43 0.32
C PRO A 731 38.64 -13.26 -0.67
N VAL A 732 37.77 -13.16 -1.69
CA VAL A 732 37.75 -12.05 -2.66
C VAL A 732 36.87 -10.87 -2.23
N ARG A 733 36.35 -10.89 -0.99
CA ARG A 733 35.45 -9.85 -0.43
C ARG A 733 35.89 -9.50 0.99
N PRO A 734 35.70 -8.24 1.44
CA PRO A 734 36.06 -7.85 2.80
C PRO A 734 35.25 -8.65 3.82
N ASN A 735 35.92 -9.14 4.86
CA ASN A 735 35.29 -9.74 6.02
C ASN A 735 34.67 -8.67 6.94
N ILE A 736 34.02 -9.12 8.02
CA ILE A 736 33.32 -8.24 8.96
C ILE A 736 34.28 -7.24 9.67
N SER A 737 35.56 -7.59 9.85
CA SER A 737 36.56 -6.68 10.43
C SER A 737 36.94 -5.56 9.44
N GLU A 738 37.17 -5.93 8.18
CA GLU A 738 37.58 -5.05 7.09
C GLU A 738 36.46 -4.14 6.56
N LEU A 739 35.20 -4.49 6.82
CA LEU A 739 34.05 -3.79 6.23
C LEU A 739 33.99 -2.32 6.69
N GLY A 740 34.23 -1.41 5.74
CA GLY A 740 34.16 0.04 5.93
C GLY A 740 32.74 0.54 6.24
N TRP A 741 32.63 1.69 6.91
CA TRP A 741 31.33 2.32 7.16
C TRP A 741 30.67 2.71 5.82
N PHE A 742 29.34 2.54 5.70
CA PHE A 742 28.63 2.72 4.43
C PHE A 742 29.18 1.85 3.27
N LYS A 743 29.56 0.60 3.59
CA LYS A 743 29.86 -0.47 2.62
C LYS A 743 28.97 -1.68 2.86
N LEU A 744 28.95 -2.58 1.88
CA LEU A 744 28.39 -3.92 2.01
C LEU A 744 29.40 -5.02 1.68
N THR A 745 29.17 -6.20 2.22
CA THR A 745 29.77 -7.47 1.78
C THR A 745 28.66 -8.52 1.71
N ILE A 746 28.94 -9.68 1.11
CA ILE A 746 28.04 -10.83 1.18
C ILE A 746 28.85 -11.99 1.73
N GLY A 747 28.29 -12.65 2.72
CA GLY A 747 28.84 -13.82 3.36
C GLY A 747 27.81 -14.95 3.46
N ARG A 748 28.13 -15.93 4.29
CA ARG A 748 27.25 -17.04 4.65
C ARG A 748 27.34 -17.35 6.13
N ILE A 749 26.22 -17.77 6.70
CA ILE A 749 26.15 -18.36 8.04
C ILE A 749 26.23 -19.88 7.90
N GLY A 750 27.17 -20.51 8.63
CA GLY A 750 27.48 -21.93 8.48
C GLY A 750 28.54 -22.26 7.41
N GLY A 751 29.38 -21.29 7.03
CA GLY A 751 30.53 -21.53 6.14
C GLY A 751 30.23 -21.49 4.63
N PRO A 752 31.14 -21.98 3.77
CA PRO A 752 31.12 -21.73 2.31
C PRO A 752 29.88 -22.20 1.54
N THR A 753 29.12 -23.15 2.10
CA THR A 753 27.87 -23.70 1.54
C THR A 753 26.62 -23.33 2.34
N GLY A 754 26.78 -22.53 3.41
CA GLY A 754 25.72 -22.15 4.33
C GLY A 754 24.75 -21.07 3.83
N VAL A 755 23.89 -20.62 4.74
CA VAL A 755 22.81 -19.65 4.50
C VAL A 755 23.37 -18.34 3.95
N PRO A 756 22.99 -17.89 2.74
CA PRO A 756 23.49 -16.66 2.16
C PRO A 756 22.95 -15.41 2.86
N VAL A 757 23.85 -14.49 3.22
CA VAL A 757 23.51 -13.21 3.85
C VAL A 757 24.25 -12.05 3.19
N LEU A 758 23.52 -10.98 2.89
CA LEU A 758 24.12 -9.67 2.63
C LEU A 758 24.35 -8.98 3.98
N VAL A 759 25.46 -8.27 4.13
CA VAL A 759 25.76 -7.47 5.33
C VAL A 759 26.09 -6.06 4.91
N THR A 760 25.37 -5.07 5.44
CA THR A 760 25.68 -3.64 5.26
C THR A 760 26.21 -3.08 6.58
N ARG A 761 27.25 -2.24 6.55
CA ARG A 761 27.72 -1.51 7.74
C ARG A 761 26.98 -0.18 7.88
N THR A 762 25.72 -0.32 8.26
CA THR A 762 24.70 0.73 8.44
C THR A 762 23.98 0.55 9.79
N GLY A 763 23.21 1.54 10.21
CA GLY A 763 22.52 1.51 11.50
C GLY A 763 21.80 2.81 11.85
N TYR A 764 20.75 2.70 12.66
CA TYR A 764 19.83 3.79 13.04
C TYR A 764 19.89 4.10 14.55
N THR A 765 21.06 3.92 15.17
CA THR A 765 21.24 3.92 16.64
C THR A 765 22.26 4.95 17.16
N GLY A 766 23.08 5.50 16.26
CA GLY A 766 24.28 6.26 16.62
C GLY A 766 25.46 5.42 17.11
N GLU A 767 25.38 4.08 17.08
CA GLU A 767 26.48 3.19 17.46
C GLU A 767 27.27 2.64 16.26
N LEU A 768 28.37 1.93 16.57
CA LEU A 768 28.88 0.90 15.66
C LEU A 768 27.78 -0.14 15.42
N GLY A 769 27.57 -0.54 14.17
CA GLY A 769 26.56 -1.52 13.84
C GLY A 769 26.56 -1.93 12.37
N PHE A 770 25.78 -2.97 12.11
CA PHE A 770 25.56 -3.61 10.82
C PHE A 770 24.08 -3.97 10.67
N GLU A 771 23.67 -4.28 9.45
CA GLU A 771 22.40 -4.97 9.17
C GLU A 771 22.69 -6.24 8.38
N VAL A 772 22.08 -7.35 8.78
CA VAL A 772 22.20 -8.67 8.16
C VAL A 772 20.89 -9.00 7.45
N TRP A 773 20.96 -9.21 6.13
CA TRP A 773 19.81 -9.33 5.23
C TRP A 773 19.74 -10.74 4.64
N SER A 774 18.56 -11.35 4.65
CA SER A 774 18.33 -12.73 4.19
C SER A 774 16.93 -12.91 3.58
N HIS A 775 16.71 -14.04 2.92
CA HIS A 775 15.37 -14.42 2.48
C HIS A 775 14.52 -14.84 3.71
N PRO A 776 13.21 -14.54 3.77
CA PRO A 776 12.34 -14.90 4.91
C PRO A 776 12.42 -16.37 5.33
N LYS A 777 12.63 -17.29 4.38
CA LYS A 777 12.78 -18.73 4.65
C LYS A 777 13.96 -19.06 5.58
N ASP A 778 15.03 -18.26 5.50
CA ASP A 778 16.29 -18.49 6.22
C ASP A 778 16.39 -17.65 7.50
N ALA A 779 15.50 -16.65 7.66
CA ALA A 779 15.55 -15.64 8.72
C ALA A 779 15.61 -16.22 10.15
N CYS A 780 15.00 -17.38 10.40
CA CYS A 780 15.12 -18.08 11.67
C CYS A 780 16.55 -18.58 11.94
N ALA A 781 17.25 -19.12 10.94
CA ALA A 781 18.63 -19.58 11.09
C ALA A 781 19.61 -18.40 11.21
N VAL A 782 19.32 -17.28 10.53
CA VAL A 782 20.07 -16.03 10.66
C VAL A 782 19.92 -15.43 12.05
N TRP A 783 18.69 -15.41 12.61
CA TRP A 783 18.47 -15.01 14.00
C TRP A 783 19.24 -15.91 14.96
N ASP A 784 19.07 -17.22 14.87
CA ASP A 784 19.65 -18.16 15.84
C ASP A 784 21.17 -18.08 15.88
N ALA A 785 21.84 -17.98 14.73
CA ALA A 785 23.31 -17.87 14.66
C ALA A 785 23.85 -16.52 15.17
N VAL A 786 23.14 -15.41 14.91
CA VAL A 786 23.51 -14.09 15.48
C VAL A 786 23.26 -14.06 16.98
N TRP A 787 22.16 -14.66 17.43
CA TRP A 787 21.80 -14.77 18.84
C TRP A 787 22.81 -15.62 19.62
N GLU A 788 23.20 -16.78 19.09
CA GLU A 788 24.21 -17.68 19.65
C GLU A 788 25.58 -17.00 19.73
N ALA A 789 26.07 -16.44 18.62
CA ALA A 789 27.35 -15.71 18.59
C ALA A 789 27.40 -14.50 19.54
N GLY A 790 26.23 -13.91 19.83
CA GLY A 790 26.07 -12.78 20.74
C GLY A 790 26.00 -13.14 22.23
N GLN A 791 25.84 -14.41 22.61
CA GLN A 791 25.67 -14.79 24.04
C GLN A 791 26.89 -14.41 24.90
N GLU A 792 28.11 -14.55 24.37
CA GLU A 792 29.36 -14.14 25.04
C GLU A 792 29.43 -12.64 25.33
N PHE A 793 28.63 -11.83 24.63
CA PHE A 793 28.58 -10.38 24.73
C PHE A 793 27.32 -9.87 25.44
N ASP A 794 26.52 -10.76 26.04
CA ASP A 794 25.17 -10.47 26.59
C ASP A 794 24.27 -9.70 25.60
N ILE A 795 24.01 -10.35 24.46
CA ILE A 795 23.09 -9.82 23.44
C ILE A 795 21.65 -9.72 23.98
N ALA A 796 21.05 -8.55 23.77
CA ALA A 796 19.61 -8.33 23.98
C ALA A 796 18.88 -8.21 22.63
N PRO A 797 17.59 -8.57 22.55
CA PRO A 797 16.75 -8.08 21.47
C PRO A 797 16.48 -6.58 21.71
N MET A 798 16.03 -5.84 20.69
CA MET A 798 15.66 -4.43 20.84
C MET A 798 14.41 -4.10 20.02
N GLY A 799 13.40 -3.57 20.69
CA GLY A 799 12.14 -3.10 20.10
C GLY A 799 12.17 -1.62 19.73
N LEU A 800 11.04 -1.15 19.20
CA LEU A 800 10.89 0.23 18.72
C LEU A 800 10.99 1.29 19.84
N ASP A 801 10.57 1.00 21.07
CA ASP A 801 10.63 1.96 22.19
C ASP A 801 12.09 2.37 22.50
N ALA A 802 12.97 1.37 22.63
CA ALA A 802 14.39 1.58 22.86
C ALA A 802 15.11 2.16 21.62
N LEU A 803 14.65 1.80 20.41
CA LEU A 803 15.14 2.36 19.16
C LEU A 803 14.86 3.87 19.08
N ASP A 804 13.68 4.33 19.52
CA ASP A 804 13.32 5.75 19.49
C ASP A 804 14.19 6.58 20.45
N MET A 805 14.47 6.05 21.65
CA MET A 805 15.44 6.65 22.58
C MET A 805 16.82 6.83 21.93
N VAL A 806 17.41 5.76 21.36
CA VAL A 806 18.78 5.84 20.82
C VAL A 806 18.87 6.67 19.53
N ARG A 807 17.81 6.72 18.72
CA ARG A 807 17.78 7.50 17.47
C ARG A 807 17.57 8.99 17.73
N VAL A 808 16.74 9.38 18.70
CA VAL A 808 16.54 10.80 19.09
C VAL A 808 17.83 11.38 19.68
N GLU A 809 18.50 10.65 20.59
CA GLU A 809 19.83 11.03 21.10
C GLU A 809 20.84 11.29 19.97
N ALA A 810 20.84 10.41 18.97
CA ALA A 810 21.73 10.45 17.82
C ALA A 810 21.31 11.48 16.74
N GLY A 811 20.16 12.16 16.91
CA GLY A 811 19.62 13.15 15.97
C GLY A 811 19.19 12.56 14.64
N LEU A 812 18.65 11.34 14.63
CA LEU A 812 18.21 10.64 13.43
C LEU A 812 16.72 10.92 13.18
N ILE A 813 16.41 11.30 11.94
CA ILE A 813 15.09 11.79 11.53
C ILE A 813 14.09 10.66 11.34
N PHE A 814 12.81 10.93 11.61
CA PHE A 814 11.72 10.00 11.32
C PHE A 814 10.62 10.68 10.48
N ALA A 815 10.06 9.94 9.53
CA ALA A 815 9.04 10.43 8.61
C ALA A 815 7.73 10.74 9.34
N GLY A 816 7.14 11.91 9.07
CA GLY A 816 5.99 12.44 9.81
C GLY A 816 6.35 13.11 11.14
N TYR A 817 7.63 13.10 11.55
CA TYR A 817 8.10 13.69 12.80
C TYR A 817 9.07 14.86 12.51
N GLU A 818 10.29 14.55 12.09
CA GLU A 818 11.30 15.56 11.73
C GLU A 818 11.06 16.16 10.34
N PHE A 819 10.42 15.39 9.44
CA PHE A 819 10.09 15.82 8.08
C PHE A 819 8.72 15.33 7.61
N ASP A 820 8.21 16.04 6.62
CA ASP A 820 6.93 15.90 5.93
C ASP A 820 7.11 16.51 4.51
N ASP A 821 6.09 16.44 3.67
CA ASP A 821 6.09 17.00 2.30
C ASP A 821 6.14 18.54 2.24
N THR A 822 6.08 19.22 3.39
CA THR A 822 6.30 20.67 3.53
C THR A 822 7.72 21.02 3.98
N THR A 823 8.48 20.05 4.49
CA THR A 823 9.78 20.23 5.14
C THR A 823 10.93 19.86 4.21
N ASP A 824 11.96 20.70 4.16
CA ASP A 824 13.16 20.44 3.35
C ASP A 824 14.31 19.78 4.13
N PRO A 825 15.30 19.17 3.45
CA PRO A 825 16.43 18.49 4.07
C PRO A 825 17.29 19.35 5.02
N PHE A 826 17.28 20.67 4.89
CA PHE A 826 18.03 21.57 5.76
C PHE A 826 17.25 21.86 7.05
N GLU A 827 15.94 22.10 6.94
CA GLU A 827 15.05 22.24 8.10
C GLU A 827 14.93 20.92 8.88
N ALA A 828 14.99 19.77 8.19
CA ALA A 828 15.01 18.43 8.77
C ALA A 828 16.39 18.00 9.33
N GLY A 829 17.45 18.81 9.22
CA GLY A 829 18.78 18.48 9.76
C GLY A 829 19.63 17.52 8.91
N ILE A 830 19.11 16.94 7.82
CA ILE A 830 19.88 16.07 6.90
C ILE A 830 20.50 16.80 5.71
N GLY A 831 20.84 18.09 5.86
CA GLY A 831 21.48 18.89 4.81
C GLY A 831 22.78 18.30 4.24
N PHE A 832 23.47 17.44 5.00
CA PHE A 832 24.65 16.67 4.56
C PHE A 832 24.33 15.57 3.52
N ALA A 833 23.06 15.18 3.39
CA ALA A 833 22.56 14.32 2.31
C ALA A 833 22.38 15.09 0.99
N CYS A 834 22.44 16.43 1.02
CA CYS A 834 22.27 17.31 -0.13
C CYS A 834 23.55 18.11 -0.41
N PRO A 835 24.61 17.50 -0.98
CA PRO A 835 25.86 18.19 -1.27
C PRO A 835 25.68 19.23 -2.40
N ALA A 836 26.12 20.46 -2.16
CA ALA A 836 26.09 21.53 -3.17
C ALA A 836 26.99 21.27 -4.39
N THR A 837 27.87 20.26 -4.32
CA THR A 837 28.75 19.82 -5.42
C THR A 837 28.04 18.97 -6.47
N LYS A 838 26.80 18.50 -6.23
CA LYS A 838 26.02 17.79 -7.25
C LYS A 838 25.45 18.80 -8.26
N THR A 839 26.08 18.86 -9.42
CA THR A 839 25.65 19.72 -10.55
C THR A 839 24.65 19.05 -11.49
N THR A 840 24.54 17.71 -11.47
CA THR A 840 23.55 16.96 -12.27
C THR A 840 22.13 17.34 -11.84
N PRO A 841 21.26 17.86 -12.74
CA PRO A 841 19.90 18.24 -12.38
C PRO A 841 19.07 17.05 -11.90
N PHE A 842 18.39 17.20 -10.75
CA PHE A 842 17.55 16.20 -10.09
C PHE A 842 16.25 16.86 -9.57
N VAL A 843 15.24 16.07 -9.20
CA VAL A 843 13.92 16.59 -8.77
C VAL A 843 14.06 17.45 -7.50
N GLY A 844 13.63 18.71 -7.58
CA GLY A 844 13.73 19.69 -6.47
C GLY A 844 15.05 20.47 -6.40
N ALA A 845 16.03 20.22 -7.28
CA ALA A 845 17.36 20.83 -7.20
C ALA A 845 17.38 22.37 -7.13
N ALA A 846 16.57 23.05 -7.96
CA ALA A 846 16.49 24.51 -7.96
C ALA A 846 15.87 25.08 -6.67
N ALA A 847 14.81 24.43 -6.15
CA ALA A 847 14.19 24.82 -4.89
C ALA A 847 15.13 24.59 -3.70
N LEU A 848 15.89 23.49 -3.69
CA LEU A 848 16.93 23.22 -2.68
C LEU A 848 18.09 24.22 -2.73
N ALA A 849 18.47 24.71 -3.91
CA ALA A 849 19.47 25.78 -4.04
C ALA A 849 18.99 27.08 -3.38
N ASN A 850 17.73 27.47 -3.62
CA ASN A 850 17.12 28.63 -2.98
C ASN A 850 16.97 28.45 -1.45
N ARG A 851 16.45 27.30 -1.00
CA ARG A 851 16.27 26.97 0.43
C ARG A 851 17.59 26.99 1.21
N ARG A 852 18.69 26.51 0.60
CA ARG A 852 20.04 26.58 1.19
C ARG A 852 20.54 28.02 1.36
N ALA A 853 20.20 28.91 0.43
CA ALA A 853 20.59 30.32 0.50
C ALA A 853 19.75 31.10 1.52
N HIS A 854 18.50 30.69 1.75
CA HIS A 854 17.53 31.40 2.59
C HIS A 854 16.88 30.51 3.68
N PRO A 855 17.67 29.84 4.55
CA PRO A 855 17.13 28.91 5.56
C PRO A 855 16.28 29.64 6.60
N GLN A 856 15.03 29.20 6.77
CA GLN A 856 14.09 29.80 7.73
C GLN A 856 14.11 29.10 9.09
N ARG A 857 14.14 27.75 9.08
CA ARG A 857 14.25 26.93 10.28
C ARG A 857 15.41 25.94 10.20
N THR A 858 15.71 25.30 11.32
CA THR A 858 16.65 24.18 11.41
C THR A 858 16.26 23.24 12.54
N LEU A 859 16.73 21.99 12.47
CA LEU A 859 16.52 21.00 13.52
C LEU A 859 17.54 21.22 14.64
N VAL A 860 17.06 21.29 15.88
CA VAL A 860 17.89 21.33 17.09
C VAL A 860 17.47 20.23 18.07
N SER A 861 18.41 19.78 18.89
CA SER A 861 18.07 19.00 20.09
C SER A 861 17.73 19.95 21.24
N LEU A 862 16.70 19.59 22.02
CA LEU A 862 16.30 20.29 23.24
C LEU A 862 16.63 19.45 24.47
N LYS A 863 17.09 20.11 25.53
CA LYS A 863 17.10 19.58 26.90
C LYS A 863 15.93 20.18 27.67
N LEU A 864 15.12 19.36 28.33
CA LEU A 864 13.89 19.78 28.98
C LEU A 864 14.13 19.95 30.49
N LYS A 865 13.50 20.96 31.08
CA LYS A 865 13.59 21.31 32.50
C LYS A 865 12.25 21.06 33.19
N SER A 866 11.74 19.84 33.01
CA SER A 866 10.59 19.26 33.71
C SER A 866 10.74 17.74 33.77
N ASN A 867 9.86 17.08 34.54
CA ASN A 867 9.74 15.62 34.58
C ASN A 867 8.75 15.08 33.53
N ASP A 868 8.25 15.96 32.66
CA ASP A 868 7.24 15.68 31.64
C ASP A 868 7.92 15.60 30.27
N CYS A 869 7.64 14.53 29.52
CA CYS A 869 8.00 14.47 28.11
C CYS A 869 7.17 15.45 27.28
N VAL A 870 7.81 16.07 26.29
CA VAL A 870 7.13 16.82 25.23
C VAL A 870 6.66 15.88 24.13
N SER A 871 5.60 16.26 23.42
CA SER A 871 5.02 15.46 22.33
C SER A 871 5.25 16.11 20.96
N HIS A 872 5.24 15.29 19.91
CA HIS A 872 5.22 15.77 18.53
C HIS A 872 4.13 16.85 18.32
N GLY A 873 4.42 17.88 17.53
CA GLY A 873 3.48 18.94 17.18
C GLY A 873 3.32 20.04 18.25
N GLN A 874 3.84 19.85 19.47
CA GLN A 874 3.76 20.88 20.51
C GLN A 874 4.51 22.15 20.09
N PRO A 875 3.89 23.35 20.19
CA PRO A 875 4.53 24.58 19.76
C PRO A 875 5.62 25.04 20.73
N VAL A 876 6.67 25.64 20.16
CA VAL A 876 7.84 26.15 20.88
C VAL A 876 7.82 27.68 20.85
N PHE A 877 8.07 28.33 21.98
CA PHE A 877 7.88 29.75 22.22
C PHE A 877 9.11 30.45 22.80
N VAL A 878 9.17 31.76 22.56
CA VAL A 878 9.85 32.75 23.41
C VAL A 878 8.82 33.81 23.82
N GLY A 879 8.50 33.90 25.11
CA GLY A 879 7.41 34.78 25.59
C GLY A 879 6.06 34.34 25.03
N ARG A 880 5.42 35.17 24.19
CA ARG A 880 4.20 34.81 23.44
C ARG A 880 4.45 34.50 21.95
N TYR A 881 5.68 34.63 21.46
CA TYR A 881 6.02 34.44 20.05
C TYR A 881 6.36 32.97 19.75
N LYS A 882 5.65 32.34 18.81
CA LYS A 882 5.90 30.94 18.39
C LYS A 882 7.13 30.91 17.48
N VAL A 883 8.21 30.28 17.95
CA VAL A 883 9.49 30.18 17.26
C VAL A 883 9.75 28.80 16.64
N GLY A 884 8.90 27.80 16.89
CA GLY A 884 9.09 26.47 16.33
C GLY A 884 8.03 25.45 16.73
N VAL A 885 8.36 24.17 16.52
CA VAL A 885 7.56 23.00 16.86
C VAL A 885 8.47 21.86 17.32
N VAL A 886 8.02 21.09 18.32
CA VAL A 886 8.66 19.82 18.73
C VAL A 886 8.37 18.77 17.65
N THR A 887 9.41 18.10 17.17
CA THR A 887 9.30 17.03 16.18
C THR A 887 9.28 15.66 16.84
N SER A 888 10.12 15.43 17.86
CA SER A 888 10.16 14.21 18.68
C SER A 888 10.49 14.55 20.15
N GLY A 889 10.08 13.72 21.10
CA GLY A 889 10.35 13.90 22.52
C GLY A 889 10.38 12.56 23.28
N VAL A 890 11.41 12.36 24.11
CA VAL A 890 11.69 11.10 24.83
C VAL A 890 12.34 11.37 26.18
N GLU A 891 12.28 10.40 27.09
CA GLU A 891 13.16 10.30 28.25
C GLU A 891 14.28 9.30 27.95
N THR A 892 15.54 9.61 28.28
CA THR A 892 16.65 8.66 28.12
C THR A 892 17.59 8.62 29.33
N PRO A 893 18.22 7.46 29.63
CA PRO A 893 19.14 7.32 30.77
C PRO A 893 20.36 8.26 30.77
N LEU A 894 20.83 8.74 29.61
CA LEU A 894 22.01 9.62 29.53
C LEU A 894 21.69 11.11 29.64
N PHE A 895 20.46 11.53 29.33
CA PHE A 895 20.13 12.96 29.21
C PHE A 895 18.83 13.39 29.92
N GLY A 896 18.06 12.46 30.47
CA GLY A 896 16.73 12.72 31.01
C GLY A 896 15.73 13.03 29.89
N HIS A 897 14.78 13.93 30.16
CA HIS A 897 13.80 14.37 29.16
C HIS A 897 14.47 15.27 28.12
N ILE A 898 14.44 14.83 26.86
CA ILE A 898 15.00 15.52 25.70
C ILE A 898 13.99 15.54 24.54
N GLY A 899 14.29 16.31 23.50
CA GLY A 899 13.55 16.24 22.25
C GLY A 899 14.34 16.74 21.05
N LEU A 900 13.71 16.64 19.89
CA LEU A 900 14.10 17.32 18.66
C LEU A 900 13.03 18.38 18.36
N ALA A 901 13.44 19.53 17.82
CA ALA A 901 12.54 20.61 17.47
C ALA A 901 13.00 21.36 16.22
N ARG A 902 12.05 21.68 15.35
CA ARG A 902 12.24 22.48 14.13
C ARG A 902 11.96 23.94 14.49
N VAL A 903 13.02 24.73 14.67
CA VAL A 903 12.96 26.12 15.19
C VAL A 903 13.50 27.14 14.19
N LEU A 904 12.98 28.36 14.25
CA LEU A 904 13.49 29.52 13.50
C LEU A 904 14.99 29.73 13.77
N VAL A 905 15.77 29.97 12.71
CA VAL A 905 17.26 29.98 12.77
C VAL A 905 17.84 30.98 13.79
N GLN A 906 17.14 32.09 14.07
CA GLN A 906 17.58 33.09 15.06
C GLN A 906 17.59 32.55 16.51
N TYR A 907 16.82 31.49 16.77
CA TYR A 907 16.67 30.87 18.09
C TYR A 907 17.39 29.51 18.20
N ALA A 908 18.08 29.07 17.14
CA ALA A 908 18.79 27.78 17.07
C ALA A 908 20.17 27.78 17.76
N LYS A 909 20.59 28.89 18.39
CA LYS A 909 21.89 28.98 19.05
C LYS A 909 21.93 28.09 20.32
N PRO A 910 22.98 27.27 20.54
CA PRO A 910 23.17 26.53 21.78
C PRO A 910 23.02 27.38 23.05
N GLY A 911 22.35 26.83 24.06
CA GLY A 911 22.03 27.50 25.33
C GLY A 911 20.82 28.44 25.29
N THR A 912 20.20 28.67 24.13
CA THR A 912 18.98 29.50 24.02
C THR A 912 17.86 28.87 24.84
N GLN A 913 17.25 29.65 25.74
CA GLN A 913 16.11 29.22 26.55
C GLN A 913 14.82 29.36 25.73
N LEU A 914 13.97 28.34 25.80
CA LEU A 914 12.73 28.19 25.06
C LEU A 914 11.62 27.68 25.99
N GLU A 915 10.36 27.76 25.57
CA GLU A 915 9.22 27.20 26.30
C GLU A 915 8.34 26.36 25.37
N VAL A 916 7.97 25.15 25.80
CA VAL A 916 7.11 24.22 25.05
C VAL A 916 5.75 24.10 25.74
N GLY A 917 4.67 24.13 24.98
CA GLY A 917 3.29 24.05 25.47
C GLY A 917 2.37 24.95 24.67
N GLN A 918 1.23 25.33 25.21
CA GLN A 918 0.25 26.21 24.54
C GLN A 918 0.24 27.64 25.11
N LEU A 919 -0.59 28.52 24.52
CA LEU A 919 -0.93 29.84 25.05
C LEU A 919 -2.33 29.88 25.69
N ASP A 920 -2.82 28.73 26.15
CA ASP A 920 -4.18 28.55 26.66
C ASP A 920 -4.43 29.18 28.04
N GLY A 921 -3.38 29.33 28.87
CA GLY A 921 -3.47 29.80 30.25
C GLY A 921 -3.85 28.72 31.28
N TYR A 922 -4.09 27.48 30.83
CA TYR A 922 -4.41 26.32 31.67
C TYR A 922 -3.18 25.43 31.91
N ALA A 923 -2.36 25.21 30.86
CA ALA A 923 -1.19 24.35 30.92
C ALA A 923 0.08 25.13 31.30
N LYS A 924 0.85 24.62 32.27
CA LYS A 924 2.20 25.10 32.56
C LYS A 924 3.13 24.71 31.40
N ARG A 925 3.80 25.69 30.79
CA ARG A 925 4.81 25.42 29.75
C ARG A 925 6.07 24.77 30.33
N VAL A 926 6.57 23.76 29.64
CA VAL A 926 7.85 23.11 29.92
C VAL A 926 8.97 24.04 29.47
N ARG A 927 9.89 24.39 30.38
CA ARG A 927 11.09 25.14 30.00
C ARG A 927 12.06 24.21 29.27
N ALA A 928 12.62 24.67 28.17
CA ALA A 928 13.57 23.95 27.34
C ALA A 928 14.83 24.79 27.10
N GLU A 929 15.92 24.12 26.75
CA GLU A 929 17.19 24.73 26.37
C GLU A 929 17.72 24.06 25.09
N VAL A 930 18.14 24.86 24.11
CA VAL A 930 18.81 24.35 22.90
C VAL A 930 20.13 23.70 23.30
N GLY A 931 20.31 22.44 22.91
CA GLY A 931 21.47 21.62 23.28
C GLY A 931 22.81 22.25 22.88
N VAL A 932 23.86 21.93 23.65
CA VAL A 932 25.24 22.33 23.36
C VAL A 932 25.73 21.86 21.98
N THR A 933 25.17 20.76 21.50
CA THR A 933 25.33 20.21 20.15
C THR A 933 23.99 19.66 19.66
N HIS A 934 23.81 19.62 18.35
CA HIS A 934 22.84 18.74 17.70
C HIS A 934 23.64 17.82 16.76
N PRO A 935 23.57 16.48 16.92
CA PRO A 935 22.86 15.75 17.98
C PRO A 935 23.51 15.90 19.36
N LEU A 936 22.82 15.43 20.41
CA LEU A 936 23.38 15.35 21.76
C LEU A 936 24.37 14.19 21.92
N TYR A 937 24.16 13.08 21.18
CA TYR A 937 25.00 11.89 21.26
C TYR A 937 25.88 11.71 20.01
N ASP A 938 27.19 11.59 20.27
CA ASP A 938 28.26 11.46 19.27
C ASP A 938 28.06 12.38 18.05
N PRO A 939 28.19 13.71 18.21
CA PRO A 939 28.00 14.67 17.12
C PRO A 939 29.04 14.53 16.00
N GLU A 940 30.23 14.02 16.30
CA GLU A 940 31.28 13.75 15.30
C GLU A 940 31.10 12.40 14.57
N LYS A 941 30.17 11.55 15.05
CA LYS A 941 29.91 10.18 14.57
C LYS A 941 31.14 9.27 14.62
N LYS A 942 31.93 9.37 15.70
CA LYS A 942 33.11 8.52 15.99
C LYS A 942 32.73 7.04 16.17
N LYS A 943 31.66 6.74 16.92
CA LYS A 943 31.17 5.38 17.21
C LYS A 943 30.75 4.61 15.95
N PRO A 944 29.85 5.11 15.07
CA PRO A 944 29.49 4.43 13.82
C PRO A 944 30.69 4.20 12.88
N ARG A 945 31.59 5.19 12.81
CA ARG A 945 32.83 5.11 12.04
C ARG A 945 33.81 4.08 12.61
N GLY A 946 33.66 3.66 13.86
CA GLY A 946 34.58 2.75 14.53
C GLY A 946 35.93 3.39 14.82
N VAL A 947 35.96 4.71 15.00
CA VAL A 947 37.13 5.43 15.51
C VAL A 947 37.13 5.23 17.02
N ALA A 948 38.25 4.78 17.59
CA ALA A 948 38.40 4.70 19.04
C ALA A 948 38.24 6.10 19.66
N MET A 949 37.50 6.19 20.76
CA MET A 949 37.36 7.41 21.57
C MET A 949 38.28 7.35 22.79
#